data_AF-A0A7X5VK80-F1
#
_entry.id   AF-A0A7X5VK80-F1
#
_cell.length_a   1.000
_cell.length_b   1.000
_cell.length_c   1.000
_cell.angle_alpha   90.00
_cell.angle_beta   90.00
_cell.angle_gamma   90.00
#
_symmetry.space_group_name_H-M   'P 1'
#
loop_
_entity.id
_entity.type
_entity.pdbx_description
1 polymer ?
#
loop_
_entity_poly.entity_id
_entity_poly.type
_entity_poly.pdbx_seq_one_letter_code
_entity_poly.pdbx_strand_id
1 'polypeptide(L)'
;MRTSLRATVVAGVTALMVFAGTVGAQVGSTAEELPDAEFFALLDYEHVAGLSGVQAAVRAGDYPAAKRELLSYYRKRPANDAGLFSHKDWPGALELTPDHIWTLGNGEVYQTTLRFGAQESTVKADVTKAVAGGAAGFMLMARTKQPVTAYVNSREKGSGKPELRITLTDGSVRTLTPTADTYIKAGTDVGTAFGGKYLLQVRDQGSGPFTAETRKAYLQFDLTGVSGVRSAELSLTGRADAAKDVMLFSNAESFAESARTWNTTVQNTYSWQGDPGGFDWLLPAGADKEYRSQQARFYFAGPLARAYASSHDEKYADALIGTMTDFITDADAYGSAGTYPRSLDTARRLQNWTAAYEILRTSPSLDAEENIRILKTMYLSSAHLQQNVNASPNWMQTQKVALLRAAVYLPEFTAAAGARTNAVDFRAGQLDDSTYADGGYKEATSAYTRGYVSQYVDIVEFMQAHGIEFPAREKLRKLGHYLMDQTLPNGYSANYGDSGSEDQRSVLRRLGVLLGDQELVYVGTSGASGTKPAHLAALYPDSRVAVSRSGWAAADEYLRYNIDRGNHSHPDELSITTSADGRELLVDPGAYSYSTDPRSVWLRKSTEAHNTVEVDNTPQDSTAAGALTHFVSNPSFDLISGNTDASAGAWHARSVLALRNGVTLVSDQLRPRDTAAHRYEQNWHFLPDANLTQAGTSKAAVTRFGSGANIAVVPADPEKLTASVANGYYSQEFYRVSSAKYASYVKNVAGRTTFDTLLLSSPSAADSAVRINRLAVGTLTPDLATALDIRFGDGGRGTYYKSWASKANRAFGSYTFDGKILYVQDTPNGAVQSFSLYDGSTVKRGGKVLISSPVAVNNLAVTYDGSTLRIDGNGLTASTDATKGIGVAAPNVTEVVLNGTGVSFTRNGDLVYAAAAN
;
A
#
# COMPACT_ATOMS: atom_id res chain seq x y z
N MET A 1 0.50 2.37 48.46
CA MET A 1 0.52 2.60 49.92
C MET A 1 1.98 2.80 50.32
N ARG A 2 2.41 4.05 50.56
CA ARG A 2 2.77 4.66 51.88
C ARG A 2 4.00 3.97 52.51
N THR A 3 5.14 4.61 52.80
CA THR A 3 5.44 5.88 53.54
C THR A 3 6.95 6.21 53.39
N SER A 4 7.38 7.43 53.00
CA SER A 4 7.91 8.57 53.80
C SER A 4 9.07 8.25 54.79
N LEU A 5 10.19 9.00 54.87
CA LEU A 5 10.30 10.33 55.52
C LEU A 5 11.69 11.01 55.36
N ARG A 6 11.66 12.36 55.31
CA ARG A 6 12.52 13.40 55.94
C ARG A 6 13.53 14.26 55.12
N ALA A 7 13.14 15.53 55.02
CA ALA A 7 13.92 16.78 54.87
C ALA A 7 14.68 17.12 56.19
N THR A 8 15.55 18.13 56.38
CA THR A 8 15.84 19.47 55.81
C THR A 8 17.17 19.96 56.44
N VAL A 9 18.03 20.77 55.78
CA VAL A 9 18.74 21.97 56.36
C VAL A 9 19.12 22.93 55.22
N VAL A 10 19.09 24.23 55.54
CA VAL A 10 19.00 25.45 54.70
C VAL A 10 20.31 26.26 54.65
N ALA A 11 20.38 27.18 53.67
CA ALA A 11 21.23 28.39 53.51
C ALA A 11 22.63 28.20 52.88
N GLY A 12 23.09 28.99 51.90
CA GLY A 12 22.52 30.14 51.18
C GLY A 12 23.67 30.92 50.52
N VAL A 13 23.55 31.33 49.26
CA VAL A 13 24.34 32.43 48.66
C VAL A 13 23.50 33.13 47.59
N THR A 14 23.36 34.43 47.79
CA THR A 14 22.71 35.46 47.00
C THR A 14 23.27 35.54 45.59
N ALA A 15 22.42 35.48 44.55
CA ALA A 15 22.82 35.69 43.16
C ALA A 15 22.04 36.86 42.53
N LEU A 16 22.80 37.76 41.92
CA LEU A 16 22.40 38.92 41.13
C LEU A 16 21.34 38.56 40.08
N MET A 17 20.24 39.31 40.06
CA MET A 17 19.30 39.39 38.96
C MET A 17 19.92 40.15 37.78
N VAL A 18 20.08 39.46 36.65
CA VAL A 18 20.00 40.08 35.32
C VAL A 18 18.99 39.26 34.53
N PHE A 19 17.89 39.92 34.14
CA PHE A 19 16.78 39.35 33.37
C PHE A 19 17.24 38.92 31.98
N ALA A 20 17.18 37.62 31.70
CA ALA A 20 17.03 37.06 30.37
C ALA A 20 15.88 36.05 30.43
N GLY A 21 14.65 36.56 30.50
CA GLY A 21 13.44 35.75 30.49
C GLY A 21 13.12 35.34 29.06
N THR A 22 13.36 34.08 28.72
CA THR A 22 12.72 33.43 27.57
C THR A 22 11.23 33.29 27.86
N VAL A 23 10.41 34.22 27.37
CA VAL A 23 8.96 34.04 27.33
C VAL A 23 8.66 33.05 26.20
N GLY A 24 8.70 31.76 26.51
CA GLY A 24 8.14 30.74 25.62
C GLY A 24 6.64 30.69 25.84
N ALA A 25 5.83 30.92 24.80
CA ALA A 25 4.40 30.64 24.83
C ALA A 25 4.16 29.21 25.34
N GLN A 26 3.20 29.02 26.25
CA GLN A 26 2.93 27.70 26.83
C GLN A 26 2.37 26.74 25.78
N VAL A 27 2.87 25.50 25.80
CA VAL A 27 2.36 24.41 24.96
C VAL A 27 0.90 24.16 25.32
N GLY A 28 -0.02 24.56 24.44
CA GLY A 28 -1.46 24.46 24.68
C GLY A 28 -2.23 25.78 24.56
N SER A 29 -1.55 26.92 24.40
CA SER A 29 -2.22 28.19 24.09
C SER A 29 -3.01 28.12 22.77
N THR A 30 -4.15 28.79 22.74
CA THR A 30 -4.94 28.99 21.53
C THR A 30 -4.43 30.22 20.76
N ALA A 31 -4.76 30.38 19.48
CA ALA A 31 -4.33 31.56 18.73
C ALA A 31 -5.02 32.84 19.23
N GLU A 32 -6.25 32.70 19.72
CA GLU A 32 -7.02 33.79 20.34
C GLU A 32 -6.52 34.14 21.75
N GLU A 33 -6.00 33.17 22.51
CA GLU A 33 -5.47 33.38 23.86
C GLU A 33 -4.02 33.89 23.86
N LEU A 34 -3.23 33.68 22.81
CA LEU A 34 -1.86 34.19 22.72
C LEU A 34 -1.88 35.74 22.58
N PRO A 35 -1.52 36.50 23.63
CA PRO A 35 -1.63 37.97 23.61
C PRO A 35 -0.71 38.58 22.55
N ASP A 36 -1.12 39.70 21.94
CA ASP A 36 -0.31 40.36 20.91
C ASP A 36 1.09 40.72 21.42
N ALA A 37 1.20 41.17 22.68
CA ALA A 37 2.48 41.46 23.32
C ALA A 37 3.42 40.25 23.32
N GLU A 38 2.90 39.06 23.65
CA GLU A 38 3.69 37.82 23.65
C GLU A 38 4.04 37.39 22.23
N PHE A 39 3.09 37.46 21.29
CA PHE A 39 3.35 37.14 19.90
C PHE A 39 4.45 38.01 19.27
N PHE A 40 4.38 39.33 19.44
CA PHE A 40 5.37 40.25 18.87
C PHE A 40 6.74 40.14 19.55
N ALA A 41 6.83 39.59 20.76
CA ALA A 41 8.10 39.27 21.41
C ALA A 41 8.82 38.06 20.79
N LEU A 42 8.12 37.25 19.99
CA LEU A 42 8.69 36.09 19.30
C LEU A 42 9.47 36.46 18.03
N LEU A 43 9.33 37.70 17.55
CA LEU A 43 9.95 38.17 16.30
C LEU A 43 11.43 38.55 16.48
N ASP A 44 12.26 38.17 15.51
CA ASP A 44 13.69 38.48 15.46
C ASP A 44 13.94 39.85 14.81
N TYR A 45 13.83 40.90 15.60
CA TYR A 45 14.10 42.27 15.15
C TYR A 45 15.58 42.57 14.90
N GLU A 46 16.50 41.70 15.35
CA GLU A 46 17.94 41.93 15.25
C GLU A 46 18.49 41.45 13.91
N HIS A 47 18.05 40.27 13.47
CA HIS A 47 18.62 39.60 12.30
C HIS A 47 17.72 39.67 11.05
N VAL A 48 16.44 40.05 11.19
CA VAL A 48 15.51 40.17 10.06
C VAL A 48 15.30 41.64 9.66
N ALA A 49 15.76 41.99 8.47
CA ALA A 49 15.60 43.31 7.90
C ALA A 49 14.12 43.62 7.57
N GLY A 50 13.72 44.89 7.68
CA GLY A 50 12.37 45.35 7.31
C GLY A 50 11.33 45.35 8.43
N LEU A 51 11.65 44.82 9.62
CA LEU A 51 10.76 44.83 10.78
C LEU A 51 10.82 46.10 11.65
N SER A 52 11.56 47.13 11.24
CA SER A 52 11.75 48.34 12.07
C SER A 52 10.44 49.09 12.37
N GLY A 53 9.50 49.10 11.42
CA GLY A 53 8.17 49.68 11.62
C GLY A 53 7.34 48.91 12.66
N VAL A 54 7.40 47.57 12.60
CA VAL A 54 6.77 46.68 13.59
C VAL A 54 7.39 46.92 14.97
N GLN A 55 8.72 46.96 15.06
CA GLN A 55 9.44 47.19 16.32
C GLN A 55 9.08 48.53 16.96
N ALA A 56 8.96 49.59 16.15
CA ALA A 56 8.59 50.92 16.63
C ALA A 56 7.16 50.94 17.19
N ALA A 57 6.20 50.32 16.51
CA ALA A 57 4.81 50.23 16.96
C ALA A 57 4.68 49.40 18.26
N VAL A 58 5.38 48.27 18.35
CA VAL A 58 5.41 47.41 19.55
C VAL A 58 6.01 48.17 20.74
N ARG A 59 7.12 48.90 20.56
CA ARG A 59 7.73 49.73 21.62
C ARG A 59 6.80 50.86 22.09
N ALA A 60 5.92 51.35 21.23
CA ALA A 60 4.90 52.33 21.57
C ALA A 60 3.64 51.73 22.22
N GLY A 61 3.53 50.40 22.28
CA GLY A 61 2.32 49.71 22.75
C GLY A 61 1.14 49.76 21.78
N ASP A 62 1.35 50.22 20.54
CA ASP A 62 0.32 50.31 19.49
C ASP A 62 0.26 49.00 18.68
N TYR A 63 -0.38 47.98 19.27
CA TYR A 63 -0.53 46.68 18.61
C TYR A 63 -1.36 46.74 17.33
N PRO A 64 -2.48 47.50 17.23
CA PRO A 64 -3.16 47.68 15.94
C PRO A 64 -2.26 48.21 14.83
N ALA A 65 -1.37 49.16 15.12
CA ALA A 65 -0.35 49.60 14.16
C ALA A 65 0.67 48.50 13.87
N ALA A 66 1.16 47.78 14.89
CA ALA A 66 2.10 46.68 14.71
C ALA A 66 1.55 45.58 13.78
N LYS A 67 0.27 45.24 13.88
CA LYS A 67 -0.40 44.28 12.98
C LYS A 67 -0.42 44.76 11.53
N ARG A 68 -0.77 46.03 11.30
CA ARG A 68 -0.76 46.64 9.95
C ARG A 68 0.65 46.71 9.36
N GLU A 69 1.64 47.09 10.17
CA GLU A 69 3.04 47.12 9.76
C GLU A 69 3.57 45.72 9.45
N LEU A 70 3.17 44.70 10.21
CA LEU A 70 3.59 43.32 9.95
C LEU A 70 3.00 42.81 8.62
N LEU A 71 1.71 43.07 8.35
CA LEU A 71 1.12 42.73 7.06
C LEU A 71 1.80 43.50 5.90
N SER A 72 2.09 44.79 6.10
CA SER A 72 2.85 45.63 5.15
C SER A 72 4.23 45.05 4.87
N TYR A 73 4.93 44.56 5.89
CA TYR A 73 6.20 43.83 5.77
C TYR A 73 6.02 42.58 4.91
N TYR A 74 5.10 41.67 5.26
CA TYR A 74 4.90 40.43 4.50
C TYR A 74 4.47 40.68 3.06
N ARG A 75 3.67 41.71 2.76
CA ARG A 75 3.34 42.11 1.38
C ARG A 75 4.56 42.50 0.55
N LYS A 76 5.53 43.17 1.18
CA LYS A 76 6.75 43.68 0.52
C LYS A 76 7.92 42.72 0.56
N ARG A 77 7.88 41.70 1.45
CA ARG A 77 8.91 40.69 1.58
C ARG A 77 9.17 40.02 0.23
N PRO A 78 10.44 39.83 -0.19
CA PRO A 78 10.76 39.01 -1.35
C PRO A 78 10.15 37.61 -1.21
N ALA A 79 9.82 36.99 -2.34
CA ALA A 79 9.30 35.63 -2.32
C ALA A 79 10.32 34.68 -1.67
N ASN A 80 9.84 33.84 -0.75
CA ASN A 80 10.64 32.83 -0.07
C ASN A 80 10.13 31.44 -0.44
N ASP A 81 10.98 30.42 -0.38
CA ASP A 81 10.59 29.05 -0.70
C ASP A 81 9.69 28.47 0.40
N ALA A 82 8.38 28.47 0.14
CA ALA A 82 7.36 27.90 1.02
C ALA A 82 7.23 26.37 0.87
N GLY A 83 8.04 25.75 0.01
CA GLY A 83 7.94 24.36 -0.37
C GLY A 83 6.67 24.04 -1.16
N LEU A 84 6.36 22.74 -1.25
CA LEU A 84 5.20 22.25 -1.99
C LEU A 84 4.02 21.96 -1.07
N PHE A 85 2.80 22.15 -1.58
CA PHE A 85 1.58 21.59 -1.01
C PHE A 85 1.74 20.08 -0.77
N SER A 86 1.16 19.57 0.30
CA SER A 86 1.37 18.19 0.76
C SER A 86 0.64 17.13 -0.06
N HIS A 87 -0.15 17.53 -1.05
CA HIS A 87 -0.98 16.65 -1.86
C HIS A 87 -1.16 17.25 -3.26
N LYS A 88 -1.48 16.38 -4.23
CA LYS A 88 -1.94 16.82 -5.55
C LYS A 88 -3.30 17.51 -5.43
N ASP A 89 -3.68 18.27 -6.44
CA ASP A 89 -4.98 18.95 -6.52
C ASP A 89 -6.10 17.97 -6.25
N TRP A 90 -6.83 18.24 -5.18
CA TRP A 90 -7.95 17.42 -4.78
C TRP A 90 -9.13 17.70 -5.71
N PRO A 91 -9.69 16.70 -6.40
CA PRO A 91 -10.80 16.91 -7.32
C PRO A 91 -12.01 17.54 -6.63
N GLY A 92 -12.63 18.53 -7.26
CA GLY A 92 -13.81 19.22 -6.72
C GLY A 92 -13.51 20.24 -5.63
N ALA A 93 -12.27 20.34 -5.11
CA ALA A 93 -11.96 21.26 -4.02
C ALA A 93 -12.25 22.73 -4.39
N LEU A 94 -11.95 23.13 -5.63
CA LEU A 94 -12.19 24.50 -6.09
C LEU A 94 -13.70 24.83 -6.15
N GLU A 95 -14.50 23.85 -6.56
CA GLU A 95 -15.94 23.99 -6.80
C GLU A 95 -16.78 23.77 -5.54
N LEU A 96 -16.31 22.95 -4.60
CA LEU A 96 -17.09 22.46 -3.46
C LEU A 96 -16.75 23.20 -2.16
N THR A 97 -15.48 23.52 -1.92
CA THR A 97 -15.02 24.10 -0.65
C THR A 97 -15.67 25.45 -0.32
N PRO A 98 -15.87 26.39 -1.27
CA PRO A 98 -16.56 27.66 -0.96
C PRO A 98 -17.99 27.50 -0.43
N ASP A 99 -18.64 26.37 -0.70
CA ASP A 99 -19.97 26.03 -0.19
C ASP A 99 -19.91 25.11 1.05
N HIS A 100 -18.74 24.95 1.68
CA HIS A 100 -18.51 24.05 2.82
C HIS A 100 -18.93 22.60 2.52
N ILE A 101 -18.58 22.13 1.32
CA ILE A 101 -18.76 20.75 0.90
C ILE A 101 -17.39 20.09 0.79
N TRP A 102 -17.22 18.93 1.43
CA TRP A 102 -15.95 18.22 1.46
C TRP A 102 -16.14 16.72 1.24
N THR A 103 -15.24 16.15 0.42
CA THR A 103 -15.21 14.73 0.07
C THR A 103 -13.93 14.08 0.58
N LEU A 104 -14.07 12.98 1.33
CA LEU A 104 -12.97 12.17 1.83
C LEU A 104 -12.48 11.16 0.79
N GLY A 105 -11.16 11.07 0.63
CA GLY A 105 -10.53 10.13 -0.30
C GLY A 105 -10.99 10.29 -1.76
N ASN A 106 -10.83 9.21 -2.53
CA ASN A 106 -11.19 9.16 -3.95
C ASN A 106 -12.41 8.25 -4.21
N GLY A 107 -13.14 7.85 -3.16
CA GLY A 107 -14.32 6.98 -3.29
C GLY A 107 -15.48 7.65 -4.02
N GLU A 108 -15.58 8.97 -3.88
CA GLU A 108 -16.48 9.85 -4.62
C GLU A 108 -15.63 10.98 -5.22
N VAL A 109 -15.75 11.23 -6.53
CA VAL A 109 -14.95 12.27 -7.21
C VAL A 109 -15.90 13.17 -7.98
N TYR A 110 -15.94 14.45 -7.62
CA TYR A 110 -16.82 15.44 -8.25
C TYR A 110 -16.56 15.54 -9.76
N GLN A 111 -17.65 15.53 -10.54
CA GLN A 111 -17.61 15.68 -12.00
C GLN A 111 -18.19 17.03 -12.43
N THR A 112 -19.41 17.33 -12.00
CA THR A 112 -20.14 18.55 -12.38
C THR A 112 -21.40 18.73 -11.53
N THR A 113 -22.12 19.84 -11.73
CA THR A 113 -23.45 20.09 -11.17
C THR A 113 -24.49 20.16 -12.28
N LEU A 114 -25.54 19.36 -12.15
CA LEU A 114 -26.66 19.26 -13.08
C LEU A 114 -27.87 20.01 -12.53
N ARG A 115 -28.66 20.63 -13.39
CA ARG A 115 -29.86 21.37 -12.98
C ARG A 115 -31.14 20.72 -13.49
N PHE A 116 -32.03 20.37 -12.57
CA PHE A 116 -33.36 19.82 -12.88
C PHE A 116 -34.44 20.86 -12.62
N GLY A 117 -35.31 21.09 -13.61
CA GLY A 117 -36.47 21.96 -13.50
C GLY A 117 -37.76 21.22 -13.13
N ALA A 118 -38.88 21.95 -13.05
CA ALA A 118 -40.19 21.39 -12.76
C ALA A 118 -40.69 20.40 -13.83
N GLN A 119 -40.28 20.63 -15.09
CA GLN A 119 -40.61 19.78 -16.21
C GLN A 119 -39.55 18.69 -16.41
N GLU A 120 -39.99 17.51 -16.84
CA GLU A 120 -39.08 16.41 -17.16
C GLU A 120 -38.19 16.80 -18.36
N SER A 121 -36.88 16.65 -18.19
CA SER A 121 -35.87 16.98 -19.18
C SER A 121 -34.67 16.05 -19.05
N THR A 122 -33.92 15.91 -20.15
CA THR A 122 -32.64 15.18 -20.16
C THR A 122 -31.49 16.15 -19.98
N VAL A 123 -30.67 15.91 -18.98
CA VAL A 123 -29.41 16.60 -18.73
C VAL A 123 -28.23 15.67 -19.06
N LYS A 124 -27.11 16.25 -19.47
CA LYS A 124 -25.93 15.52 -19.93
C LYS A 124 -24.68 15.98 -19.18
N ALA A 125 -23.77 15.06 -18.90
CA ALA A 125 -22.48 15.33 -18.28
C ALA A 125 -21.35 14.66 -19.07
N ASP A 126 -20.26 15.39 -19.29
CA ASP A 126 -18.99 14.79 -19.70
C ASP A 126 -18.40 14.04 -18.50
N VAL A 127 -18.23 12.73 -18.66
CA VAL A 127 -17.65 11.83 -17.67
C VAL A 127 -16.44 11.09 -18.23
N THR A 128 -15.83 11.63 -19.30
CA THR A 128 -14.72 11.03 -20.03
C THR A 128 -13.57 10.64 -19.12
N LYS A 129 -13.12 11.57 -18.26
CA LYS A 129 -12.00 11.34 -17.34
C LYS A 129 -12.31 10.23 -16.32
N ALA A 130 -13.52 10.20 -15.79
CA ALA A 130 -13.95 9.17 -14.85
C ALA A 130 -13.96 7.78 -15.49
N VAL A 131 -14.62 7.64 -16.66
CA VAL A 131 -14.75 6.36 -17.37
C VAL A 131 -13.41 5.88 -17.92
N ALA A 132 -12.56 6.78 -18.43
CA ALA A 132 -11.20 6.44 -18.85
C ALA A 132 -10.33 5.97 -17.67
N GLY A 133 -10.59 6.48 -16.46
CA GLY A 133 -9.99 6.03 -15.20
C GLY A 133 -10.68 4.80 -14.58
N GLY A 134 -11.57 4.13 -15.31
CA GLY A 134 -12.24 2.90 -14.89
C GLY A 134 -13.41 3.09 -13.92
N ALA A 135 -13.86 4.32 -13.66
CA ALA A 135 -15.01 4.54 -12.79
C ALA A 135 -16.30 4.09 -13.49
N ALA A 136 -16.89 3.03 -12.95
CA ALA A 136 -18.11 2.42 -13.49
C ALA A 136 -19.39 2.84 -12.76
N GLY A 137 -19.27 3.51 -11.60
CA GLY A 137 -20.40 4.00 -10.82
C GLY A 137 -20.50 5.53 -10.81
N PHE A 138 -21.70 6.03 -10.51
CA PHE A 138 -21.98 7.46 -10.32
C PHE A 138 -22.91 7.68 -9.15
N MET A 139 -22.68 8.76 -8.38
CA MET A 139 -23.51 9.20 -7.26
C MET A 139 -24.09 10.59 -7.55
N LEU A 140 -25.35 10.79 -7.17
CA LEU A 140 -26.03 12.08 -7.20
C LEU A 140 -26.32 12.58 -5.78
N MET A 141 -25.99 13.84 -5.52
CA MET A 141 -26.19 14.51 -4.23
C MET A 141 -26.71 15.94 -4.45
N ALA A 142 -27.59 16.43 -3.57
CA ALA A 142 -28.08 17.81 -3.68
C ALA A 142 -26.93 18.82 -3.49
N ARG A 143 -26.85 19.86 -4.33
CA ARG A 143 -25.89 20.95 -4.15
C ARG A 143 -26.32 21.86 -3.00
N THR A 144 -27.60 22.21 -2.96
CA THR A 144 -28.16 23.12 -1.95
C THR A 144 -29.13 22.42 -1.00
N LYS A 145 -29.08 22.83 0.27
CA LYS A 145 -29.93 22.31 1.35
C LYS A 145 -31.27 23.05 1.36
N GLN A 146 -32.25 22.47 0.69
CA GLN A 146 -33.60 23.01 0.53
C GLN A 146 -34.64 21.89 0.45
N PRO A 147 -35.88 22.08 0.94
CA PRO A 147 -36.93 21.05 0.99
C PRO A 147 -37.54 20.67 -0.37
N VAL A 148 -36.71 20.55 -1.41
CA VAL A 148 -37.02 20.24 -2.80
C VAL A 148 -36.42 18.89 -3.15
N THR A 149 -37.21 18.01 -3.77
CA THR A 149 -36.76 16.69 -4.24
C THR A 149 -36.52 16.75 -5.75
N ALA A 150 -35.37 16.22 -6.20
CA ALA A 150 -35.17 15.86 -7.61
C ALA A 150 -35.49 14.37 -7.80
N TYR A 151 -36.19 14.07 -8.88
CA TYR A 151 -36.59 12.74 -9.31
C TYR A 151 -35.89 12.42 -10.64
N VAL A 152 -34.99 11.44 -10.61
CA VAL A 152 -34.26 10.97 -11.79
C VAL A 152 -34.82 9.60 -12.18
N ASN A 153 -35.03 9.38 -13.47
CA ASN A 153 -35.51 8.11 -13.97
C ASN A 153 -34.54 6.99 -13.64
N SER A 154 -35.06 5.86 -13.17
CA SER A 154 -34.26 4.65 -12.98
C SER A 154 -34.25 3.77 -14.24
N ARG A 155 -33.46 2.70 -14.21
CA ARG A 155 -33.37 1.67 -15.24
C ARG A 155 -34.67 0.87 -15.42
N GLU A 156 -35.57 0.86 -14.44
CA GLU A 156 -36.89 0.23 -14.52
C GLU A 156 -37.89 1.06 -15.34
N LYS A 157 -37.64 2.35 -15.57
CA LYS A 157 -38.59 3.20 -16.31
C LYS A 157 -38.67 2.79 -17.79
N GLY A 158 -39.86 2.79 -18.38
CA GLY A 158 -40.04 2.36 -19.78
C GLY A 158 -39.34 3.23 -20.84
N SER A 159 -39.06 4.50 -20.52
CA SER A 159 -38.34 5.45 -21.40
C SER A 159 -37.53 6.45 -20.57
N GLY A 160 -36.53 7.09 -21.21
CA GLY A 160 -35.66 8.08 -20.56
C GLY A 160 -34.80 7.48 -19.44
N LYS A 161 -34.36 6.23 -19.59
CA LYS A 161 -33.43 5.57 -18.66
C LYS A 161 -32.10 6.32 -18.63
N PRO A 162 -31.30 6.20 -17.55
CA PRO A 162 -29.91 6.64 -17.58
C PRO A 162 -29.15 5.93 -18.70
N GLU A 163 -28.32 6.67 -19.43
CA GLU A 163 -27.50 6.13 -20.52
C GLU A 163 -26.07 6.66 -20.42
N LEU A 164 -25.10 5.75 -20.54
CA LEU A 164 -23.67 6.09 -20.66
C LEU A 164 -23.23 5.81 -22.09
N ARG A 165 -22.99 6.87 -22.86
CA ARG A 165 -22.52 6.78 -24.25
C ARG A 165 -21.01 6.97 -24.30
N ILE A 166 -20.29 5.96 -24.73
CA ILE A 166 -18.82 5.92 -24.80
C ILE A 166 -18.39 5.85 -26.26
N THR A 167 -17.50 6.75 -26.67
CA THR A 167 -16.79 6.65 -27.95
C THR A 167 -15.37 6.19 -27.70
N LEU A 168 -14.96 5.10 -28.35
CA LEU A 168 -13.61 4.56 -28.23
C LEU A 168 -12.66 5.24 -29.23
N THR A 169 -11.37 5.01 -29.01
CA THR A 169 -10.27 5.55 -29.84
C THR A 169 -10.30 5.05 -31.28
N ASP A 170 -10.88 3.86 -31.53
CA ASP A 170 -11.14 3.32 -32.86
C ASP A 170 -12.37 3.94 -33.56
N GLY A 171 -13.07 4.85 -32.89
CA GLY A 171 -14.27 5.52 -33.39
C GLY A 171 -15.58 4.77 -33.13
N SER A 172 -15.53 3.54 -32.61
CA SER A 172 -16.74 2.79 -32.25
C SER A 172 -17.47 3.43 -31.07
N VAL A 173 -18.80 3.29 -31.05
CA VAL A 173 -19.65 3.85 -29.99
C VAL A 173 -20.36 2.72 -29.25
N ARG A 174 -20.29 2.73 -27.92
CA ARG A 174 -21.04 1.84 -27.04
C ARG A 174 -21.99 2.68 -26.19
N THR A 175 -23.27 2.29 -26.14
CA THR A 175 -24.24 2.89 -25.21
C THR A 175 -24.61 1.83 -24.18
N LEU A 176 -24.37 2.15 -22.92
CA LEU A 176 -24.63 1.27 -21.79
C LEU A 176 -25.80 1.80 -20.97
N THR A 177 -26.61 0.89 -20.46
CA THR A 177 -27.60 1.18 -19.41
C THR A 177 -27.08 0.69 -18.06
N PRO A 178 -27.54 1.25 -16.93
CA PRO A 178 -27.10 0.79 -15.62
C PRO A 178 -27.41 -0.69 -15.41
N THR A 179 -26.44 -1.42 -14.88
CA THR A 179 -26.59 -2.78 -14.36
C THR A 179 -27.20 -2.80 -12.97
N ALA A 180 -27.07 -1.70 -12.23
CA ALA A 180 -27.77 -1.45 -10.98
C ALA A 180 -28.04 0.05 -10.79
N ASP A 181 -29.18 0.40 -10.21
CA ASP A 181 -29.40 1.72 -9.64
C ASP A 181 -30.28 1.70 -8.38
N THR A 182 -30.12 2.71 -7.53
CA THR A 182 -30.93 2.85 -6.32
C THR A 182 -30.78 4.25 -5.73
N TYR A 183 -31.56 4.57 -4.71
CA TYR A 183 -31.26 5.68 -3.82
C TYR A 183 -31.29 5.20 -2.37
N ILE A 184 -30.55 5.90 -1.52
CA ILE A 184 -30.53 5.68 -0.07
C ILE A 184 -31.16 6.88 0.63
N LYS A 185 -31.74 6.64 1.81
CA LYS A 185 -32.37 7.68 2.63
C LYS A 185 -31.91 7.55 4.09
N ALA A 186 -31.54 8.67 4.70
CA ALA A 186 -31.21 8.76 6.10
C ALA A 186 -32.46 8.65 7.02
N GLY A 187 -32.29 8.86 8.33
CA GLY A 187 -33.40 8.90 9.27
C GLY A 187 -33.99 7.52 9.60
N THR A 188 -35.30 7.35 9.46
CA THR A 188 -35.99 6.09 9.80
C THR A 188 -35.80 4.98 8.76
N ASP A 189 -35.40 5.33 7.54
CA ASP A 189 -35.30 4.41 6.40
C ASP A 189 -33.87 3.90 6.15
N VAL A 190 -32.99 3.99 7.15
CA VAL A 190 -31.55 3.73 6.98
C VAL A 190 -31.22 2.28 6.58
N GLY A 191 -32.10 1.32 6.88
CA GLY A 191 -31.99 -0.08 6.49
C GLY A 191 -32.84 -0.47 5.27
N THR A 192 -33.52 0.49 4.63
CA THR A 192 -34.43 0.20 3.52
C THR A 192 -33.68 0.23 2.19
N ALA A 193 -33.77 -0.86 1.43
CA ALA A 193 -33.32 -0.90 0.03
C ALA A 193 -34.42 -0.38 -0.89
N PHE A 194 -34.10 0.63 -1.71
CA PHE A 194 -35.04 1.23 -2.67
C PHE A 194 -34.77 0.79 -4.13
N GLY A 195 -34.04 -0.30 -4.32
CA GLY A 195 -33.87 -0.94 -5.63
C GLY A 195 -35.20 -1.25 -6.32
N GLY A 196 -35.21 -1.23 -7.66
CA GLY A 196 -36.40 -1.50 -8.47
C GLY A 196 -37.48 -0.41 -8.46
N LYS A 197 -37.22 0.78 -7.88
CA LYS A 197 -38.15 1.92 -7.94
C LYS A 197 -37.93 2.70 -9.22
N TYR A 198 -39.01 3.06 -9.92
CA TYR A 198 -38.96 3.81 -11.19
C TYR A 198 -38.29 5.20 -11.13
N LEU A 199 -38.20 5.80 -9.93
CA LEU A 199 -37.65 7.13 -9.72
C LEU A 199 -36.63 7.09 -8.59
N LEU A 200 -35.39 7.44 -8.91
CA LEU A 200 -34.33 7.75 -7.98
C LEU A 200 -34.58 9.14 -7.39
N GLN A 201 -34.24 9.33 -6.12
CA GLN A 201 -34.53 10.58 -5.42
C GLN A 201 -33.25 11.21 -4.86
N VAL A 202 -33.15 12.54 -5.03
CA VAL A 202 -32.06 13.35 -4.49
C VAL A 202 -32.65 14.54 -3.74
N ARG A 203 -32.34 14.64 -2.45
CA ARG A 203 -32.87 15.67 -1.54
C ARG A 203 -31.88 15.92 -0.42
N ASP A 204 -31.82 17.17 0.03
CA ASP A 204 -31.16 17.52 1.29
C ASP A 204 -31.73 18.84 1.82
N GLN A 205 -31.79 19.02 3.14
CA GLN A 205 -32.34 20.21 3.80
C GLN A 205 -31.85 20.31 5.25
N GLY A 206 -31.96 21.48 5.86
CA GLY A 206 -31.58 21.71 7.27
C GLY A 206 -30.08 21.85 7.45
N SER A 207 -29.64 21.92 8.71
CA SER A 207 -28.23 22.13 9.08
C SER A 207 -27.47 20.84 9.36
N GLY A 208 -26.16 20.93 9.23
CA GLY A 208 -25.22 19.84 9.43
C GLY A 208 -25.05 18.97 8.18
N PRO A 209 -24.15 17.98 8.26
CA PRO A 209 -23.73 17.21 7.09
C PRO A 209 -24.88 16.44 6.43
N PHE A 210 -25.75 15.83 7.25
CA PHE A 210 -26.93 15.08 6.83
C PHE A 210 -28.09 15.32 7.78
N THR A 211 -29.31 15.21 7.27
CA THR A 211 -30.56 15.18 8.06
C THR A 211 -31.37 13.94 7.73
N ALA A 212 -32.45 13.68 8.48
CA ALA A 212 -33.36 12.56 8.20
C ALA A 212 -33.99 12.59 6.79
N GLU A 213 -33.95 13.74 6.11
CA GLU A 213 -34.47 13.91 4.75
C GLU A 213 -33.42 13.79 3.65
N THR A 214 -32.14 13.60 4.01
CA THR A 214 -31.08 13.45 3.02
C THR A 214 -31.30 12.17 2.20
N ARG A 215 -31.28 12.32 0.87
CA ARG A 215 -31.39 11.25 -0.12
C ARG A 215 -30.29 11.40 -1.16
N LYS A 216 -29.58 10.30 -1.43
CA LYS A 216 -28.52 10.21 -2.44
C LYS A 216 -28.85 9.08 -3.41
N ALA A 217 -28.63 9.27 -4.70
CA ALA A 217 -28.88 8.25 -5.71
C ALA A 217 -27.58 7.71 -6.29
N TYR A 218 -27.58 6.45 -6.72
CA TYR A 218 -26.42 5.73 -7.22
C TYR A 218 -26.78 4.99 -8.51
N LEU A 219 -25.84 4.97 -9.45
CA LEU A 219 -25.89 4.29 -10.73
C LEU A 219 -24.63 3.43 -10.86
N GLN A 220 -24.74 2.24 -11.44
CA GLN A 220 -23.62 1.36 -11.74
C GLN A 220 -23.74 0.86 -13.18
N PHE A 221 -22.64 0.90 -13.93
CA PHE A 221 -22.51 0.38 -15.28
C PHE A 221 -21.51 -0.78 -15.31
N ASP A 222 -21.55 -1.58 -16.38
CA ASP A 222 -20.54 -2.60 -16.67
C ASP A 222 -19.59 -2.10 -17.75
N LEU A 223 -18.34 -1.84 -17.38
CA LEU A 223 -17.29 -1.40 -18.31
C LEU A 223 -16.45 -2.56 -18.86
N THR A 224 -16.87 -3.82 -18.67
CA THR A 224 -16.15 -4.98 -19.17
C THR A 224 -15.91 -4.88 -20.68
N GLY A 225 -14.65 -5.04 -21.08
CA GLY A 225 -14.23 -4.94 -22.48
C GLY A 225 -14.26 -3.52 -23.06
N VAL A 226 -14.41 -2.48 -22.24
CA VAL A 226 -14.22 -1.07 -22.62
C VAL A 226 -12.74 -0.71 -22.42
N SER A 227 -12.06 -0.36 -23.51
CA SER A 227 -10.66 0.11 -23.46
C SER A 227 -10.45 1.22 -24.49
N GLY A 228 -9.47 2.08 -24.25
CA GLY A 228 -9.18 3.21 -25.15
C GLY A 228 -10.35 4.18 -25.27
N VAL A 229 -10.85 4.69 -24.14
CA VAL A 229 -11.96 5.66 -24.10
C VAL A 229 -11.50 7.01 -24.66
N ARG A 230 -12.16 7.49 -25.72
CA ARG A 230 -11.92 8.82 -26.30
C ARG A 230 -12.82 9.88 -25.67
N SER A 231 -14.10 9.56 -25.49
CA SER A 231 -15.08 10.41 -24.84
C SER A 231 -16.19 9.59 -24.20
N ALA A 232 -16.77 10.06 -23.09
CA ALA A 232 -17.93 9.45 -22.45
C ALA A 232 -18.92 10.51 -21.95
N GLU A 233 -20.21 10.33 -22.26
CA GLU A 233 -21.30 11.21 -21.86
C GLU A 233 -22.36 10.43 -21.08
N LEU A 234 -22.69 10.91 -19.87
CA LEU A 234 -23.79 10.39 -19.06
C LEU A 234 -25.03 11.24 -19.30
N SER A 235 -26.12 10.61 -19.76
CA SER A 235 -27.43 11.24 -19.94
C SER A 235 -28.39 10.81 -18.83
N LEU A 236 -29.01 11.77 -18.15
CA LEU A 236 -29.98 11.54 -17.08
C LEU A 236 -31.28 12.29 -17.40
N THR A 237 -32.41 11.60 -17.37
CA THR A 237 -33.72 12.23 -17.55
C THR A 237 -34.44 12.32 -16.22
N GLY A 238 -35.00 13.49 -15.90
CA GLY A 238 -35.68 13.70 -14.63
C GLY A 238 -36.33 15.08 -14.50
N ARG A 239 -36.92 15.33 -13.33
CA ARG A 239 -37.54 16.59 -12.92
C ARG A 239 -37.28 16.88 -11.45
N ALA A 240 -37.63 18.04 -10.95
CA ALA A 240 -37.62 18.36 -9.53
C ALA A 240 -38.90 19.11 -9.13
N ASP A 241 -39.26 19.11 -7.84
CA ASP A 241 -40.46 19.83 -7.36
C ASP A 241 -40.37 21.35 -7.59
N ALA A 242 -39.14 21.86 -7.57
CA ALA A 242 -38.73 23.19 -7.97
C ALA A 242 -37.30 23.09 -8.54
N ALA A 243 -36.80 24.13 -9.20
CA ALA A 243 -35.48 24.08 -9.80
C ALA A 243 -34.41 23.73 -8.76
N LYS A 244 -33.66 22.64 -9.01
CA LYS A 244 -32.71 22.08 -8.05
C LYS A 244 -31.41 21.70 -8.74
N ASP A 245 -30.32 22.07 -8.10
CA ASP A 245 -28.97 21.69 -8.51
C ASP A 245 -28.57 20.39 -7.80
N VAL A 246 -28.06 19.45 -8.60
CA VAL A 246 -27.69 18.10 -8.21
C VAL A 246 -26.27 17.86 -8.67
N MET A 247 -25.36 17.68 -7.72
CA MET A 247 -23.97 17.34 -7.97
C MET A 247 -23.87 15.88 -8.45
N LEU A 248 -23.02 15.67 -9.45
CA LEU A 248 -22.64 14.37 -9.99
C LEU A 248 -21.23 14.04 -9.53
N PHE A 249 -21.06 12.85 -8.95
CA PHE A 249 -19.77 12.28 -8.58
C PHE A 249 -19.59 10.96 -9.33
N SER A 250 -18.37 10.65 -9.75
CA SER A 250 -18.03 9.26 -10.07
C SER A 250 -17.80 8.50 -8.77
N ASN A 251 -18.21 7.23 -8.73
CA ASN A 251 -18.15 6.37 -7.56
C ASN A 251 -17.45 5.05 -7.95
N ALA A 252 -16.52 4.60 -7.12
CA ALA A 252 -15.68 3.43 -7.39
C ALA A 252 -16.19 2.12 -6.78
N GLU A 253 -17.37 2.12 -6.14
CA GLU A 253 -17.92 0.99 -5.41
C GLU A 253 -19.03 0.29 -6.22
N SER A 254 -18.83 -0.99 -6.51
CA SER A 254 -19.89 -1.85 -7.06
C SER A 254 -20.91 -2.24 -5.98
N PHE A 255 -22.19 -2.37 -6.34
CA PHE A 255 -23.24 -2.75 -5.38
C PHE A 255 -24.37 -3.58 -6.00
N ALA A 256 -25.13 -4.25 -5.13
CA ALA A 256 -26.41 -4.88 -5.46
C ALA A 256 -27.57 -4.01 -4.95
N GLU A 257 -28.60 -3.80 -5.78
CA GLU A 257 -29.73 -2.92 -5.43
C GLU A 257 -30.52 -3.39 -4.21
N SER A 258 -30.57 -4.71 -3.97
CA SER A 258 -31.26 -5.31 -2.83
C SER A 258 -30.52 -5.14 -1.51
N ALA A 259 -29.23 -4.79 -1.55
CA ALA A 259 -28.36 -4.74 -0.37
C ALA A 259 -27.88 -3.31 -0.06
N ARG A 260 -27.94 -2.38 -1.02
CA ARG A 260 -27.49 -0.99 -0.80
C ARG A 260 -28.56 -0.18 -0.07
N THR A 261 -28.20 0.23 1.13
CA THR A 261 -29.01 1.02 2.07
C THR A 261 -28.13 2.14 2.64
N TRP A 262 -28.68 3.03 3.46
CA TRP A 262 -27.86 4.02 4.16
C TRP A 262 -26.83 3.33 5.07
N ASN A 263 -27.25 2.31 5.82
CA ASN A 263 -26.40 1.57 6.77
C ASN A 263 -25.28 0.77 6.10
N THR A 264 -25.46 0.37 4.85
CA THR A 264 -24.48 -0.43 4.09
C THR A 264 -23.67 0.41 3.10
N THR A 265 -23.80 1.75 3.16
CA THR A 265 -23.05 2.67 2.30
C THR A 265 -22.08 3.51 3.12
N VAL A 266 -20.79 3.37 2.84
CA VAL A 266 -19.76 4.30 3.35
C VAL A 266 -19.97 5.66 2.68
N GLN A 267 -20.22 6.69 3.47
CA GLN A 267 -20.37 8.06 2.97
C GLN A 267 -18.99 8.72 2.83
N ASN A 268 -18.70 9.34 1.68
CA ASN A 268 -17.44 10.08 1.51
C ASN A 268 -17.64 11.59 1.40
N THR A 269 -18.76 12.05 0.81
CA THR A 269 -19.09 13.48 0.66
C THR A 269 -20.12 13.96 1.69
N TYR A 270 -19.80 15.08 2.32
CA TYR A 270 -20.56 15.74 3.38
C TYR A 270 -20.69 17.23 3.05
N SER A 271 -21.81 17.85 3.45
CA SER A 271 -22.15 19.23 3.06
C SER A 271 -22.71 20.01 4.24
N TRP A 272 -22.08 21.13 4.57
CA TRP A 272 -22.60 22.17 5.46
C TRP A 272 -23.08 23.39 4.65
N GLN A 273 -23.49 23.15 3.40
CA GLN A 273 -23.92 24.23 2.51
C GLN A 273 -25.07 25.01 3.14
N GLY A 274 -24.85 26.32 3.31
CA GLY A 274 -25.82 27.24 3.91
C GLY A 274 -25.80 27.32 5.43
N ASP A 275 -24.92 26.57 6.11
CA ASP A 275 -24.75 26.70 7.55
C ASP A 275 -23.96 27.97 7.91
N PRO A 276 -24.45 28.81 8.85
CA PRO A 276 -23.78 30.07 9.21
C PRO A 276 -22.37 29.91 9.78
N GLY A 277 -22.09 28.77 10.41
CA GLY A 277 -20.78 28.43 10.98
C GLY A 277 -19.90 27.59 10.07
N GLY A 278 -20.24 27.46 8.78
CA GLY A 278 -19.42 26.71 7.84
C GLY A 278 -19.18 25.24 8.26
N PHE A 279 -17.92 24.80 8.16
CA PHE A 279 -17.54 23.47 8.62
C PHE A 279 -17.48 23.46 10.14
N ASP A 280 -18.03 22.43 10.80
CA ASP A 280 -17.86 22.26 12.25
C ASP A 280 -16.54 21.59 12.66
N TRP A 281 -15.74 21.13 11.68
CA TRP A 281 -14.45 20.47 11.88
C TRP A 281 -14.46 19.22 12.78
N LEU A 282 -15.62 18.69 13.13
CA LEU A 282 -15.80 17.50 13.97
C LEU A 282 -15.97 16.25 13.10
N LEU A 283 -16.03 15.07 13.74
CA LEU A 283 -16.28 13.82 13.01
C LEU A 283 -17.79 13.65 12.79
N PRO A 284 -18.30 13.65 11.54
CA PRO A 284 -19.70 13.40 11.29
C PRO A 284 -20.11 12.00 11.72
N ALA A 285 -21.37 11.85 12.17
CA ALA A 285 -21.90 10.54 12.51
C ALA A 285 -21.82 9.56 11.33
N GLY A 286 -21.25 8.38 11.56
CA GLY A 286 -21.07 7.33 10.54
C GLY A 286 -19.91 7.55 9.56
N ALA A 287 -19.12 8.61 9.72
CA ALA A 287 -17.94 8.85 8.89
C ALA A 287 -16.76 7.96 9.28
N ASP A 288 -15.89 7.68 8.30
CA ASP A 288 -14.56 7.16 8.58
C ASP A 288 -13.80 8.18 9.44
N LYS A 289 -13.07 7.70 10.46
CA LYS A 289 -12.28 8.55 11.39
C LYS A 289 -11.28 9.46 10.67
N GLU A 290 -10.84 9.10 9.47
CA GLU A 290 -9.96 9.92 8.64
C GLU A 290 -10.68 11.16 8.08
N TYR A 291 -12.01 11.24 8.08
CA TYR A 291 -12.75 12.42 7.65
C TYR A 291 -12.31 13.68 8.40
N ARG A 292 -12.50 13.68 9.73
CA ARG A 292 -12.11 14.77 10.64
C ARG A 292 -10.64 15.13 10.47
N SER A 293 -9.81 14.10 10.32
CA SER A 293 -8.37 14.25 10.19
C SER A 293 -7.99 14.95 8.89
N GLN A 294 -8.46 14.45 7.74
CA GLN A 294 -8.08 14.94 6.42
C GLN A 294 -8.67 16.30 6.08
N GLN A 295 -9.88 16.61 6.55
CA GLN A 295 -10.44 17.95 6.42
C GLN A 295 -9.52 18.99 7.08
N ALA A 296 -9.08 18.72 8.31
CA ALA A 296 -8.15 19.58 9.05
C ALA A 296 -6.73 19.64 8.47
N ARG A 297 -6.40 18.87 7.41
CA ARG A 297 -5.13 18.96 6.66
C ARG A 297 -5.13 20.05 5.60
N PHE A 298 -6.29 20.62 5.23
CA PHE A 298 -6.40 21.69 4.24
C PHE A 298 -5.89 21.31 2.84
N TYR A 299 -6.20 20.10 2.35
CA TYR A 299 -5.81 19.70 0.98
C TYR A 299 -6.45 20.57 -0.12
N PHE A 300 -7.56 21.26 0.18
CA PHE A 300 -8.18 22.26 -0.68
C PHE A 300 -7.44 23.61 -0.76
N ALA A 301 -6.49 23.88 0.14
CA ALA A 301 -5.73 25.13 0.12
C ALA A 301 -4.89 25.29 -1.17
N GLY A 302 -4.33 24.19 -1.68
CA GLY A 302 -3.57 24.19 -2.93
C GLY A 302 -4.38 24.67 -4.14
N PRO A 303 -5.51 23.99 -4.47
CA PRO A 303 -6.40 24.40 -5.54
C PRO A 303 -6.87 25.86 -5.43
N LEU A 304 -7.34 26.29 -4.26
CA LEU A 304 -7.84 27.66 -4.05
C LEU A 304 -6.72 28.70 -4.19
N ALA A 305 -5.57 28.50 -3.55
CA ALA A 305 -4.45 29.44 -3.63
C ALA A 305 -3.90 29.55 -5.06
N ARG A 306 -3.76 28.43 -5.80
CA ARG A 306 -3.33 28.47 -7.21
C ARG A 306 -4.35 29.12 -8.12
N ALA A 307 -5.66 28.90 -7.89
CA ALA A 307 -6.71 29.57 -8.65
C ALA A 307 -6.63 31.09 -8.45
N TYR A 308 -6.44 31.55 -7.21
CA TYR A 308 -6.17 32.96 -6.94
C TYR A 308 -4.88 33.44 -7.62
N ALA A 309 -3.75 32.75 -7.45
CA ALA A 309 -2.46 33.15 -8.02
C ALA A 309 -2.48 33.28 -9.56
N SER A 310 -3.31 32.49 -10.24
CA SER A 310 -3.42 32.49 -11.70
C SER A 310 -4.46 33.46 -12.25
N SER A 311 -5.55 33.71 -11.52
CA SER A 311 -6.68 34.53 -11.99
C SER A 311 -6.75 35.93 -11.37
N HIS A 312 -6.15 36.12 -10.20
CA HIS A 312 -6.35 37.28 -9.33
C HIS A 312 -7.82 37.55 -8.95
N ASP A 313 -8.68 36.52 -9.02
CA ASP A 313 -10.07 36.61 -8.57
C ASP A 313 -10.11 36.44 -7.04
N GLU A 314 -10.39 37.54 -6.33
CA GLU A 314 -10.36 37.59 -4.86
C GLU A 314 -11.33 36.60 -4.21
N LYS A 315 -12.36 36.11 -4.91
CA LYS A 315 -13.28 35.11 -4.32
C LYS A 315 -12.55 33.85 -3.84
N TYR A 316 -11.45 33.48 -4.48
CA TYR A 316 -10.66 32.30 -4.09
C TYR A 316 -9.77 32.58 -2.89
N ALA A 317 -9.19 33.78 -2.81
CA ALA A 317 -8.43 34.22 -1.65
C ALA A 317 -9.34 34.39 -0.43
N ASP A 318 -10.45 35.10 -0.60
CA ASP A 318 -11.49 35.34 0.40
C ASP A 318 -12.05 34.02 0.95
N ALA A 319 -12.44 33.07 0.08
CA ALA A 319 -12.90 31.75 0.53
C ALA A 319 -11.86 30.98 1.34
N LEU A 320 -10.58 31.01 0.93
CA LEU A 320 -9.52 30.29 1.63
C LEU A 320 -9.16 30.97 2.97
N ILE A 321 -9.02 32.30 3.00
CA ILE A 321 -8.76 33.08 4.21
C ILE A 321 -9.91 32.88 5.19
N GLY A 322 -11.15 33.03 4.73
CA GLY A 322 -12.36 32.76 5.51
C GLY A 322 -12.34 31.37 6.12
N THR A 323 -12.10 30.32 5.32
CA THR A 323 -12.01 28.93 5.82
C THR A 323 -10.86 28.73 6.82
N MET A 324 -9.70 29.38 6.63
CA MET A 324 -8.59 29.31 7.59
C MET A 324 -8.96 29.96 8.92
N THR A 325 -9.63 31.12 8.89
CA THR A 325 -10.04 31.85 10.08
C THR A 325 -11.21 31.21 10.81
N ASP A 326 -12.14 30.59 10.08
CA ASP A 326 -13.23 29.76 10.58
C ASP A 326 -12.67 28.56 11.34
N PHE A 327 -11.73 27.81 10.73
CA PHE A 327 -11.01 26.74 11.40
C PHE A 327 -10.33 27.18 12.69
N ILE A 328 -9.70 28.36 12.71
CA ILE A 328 -9.04 28.87 13.92
C ILE A 328 -10.07 29.07 15.03
N THR A 329 -11.18 29.74 14.74
CA THR A 329 -12.26 30.00 15.69
C THR A 329 -12.77 28.69 16.30
N ASP A 330 -13.13 27.73 15.46
CA ASP A 330 -13.76 26.49 15.92
C ASP A 330 -12.76 25.55 16.61
N ALA A 331 -11.56 25.39 16.05
CA ALA A 331 -10.56 24.52 16.65
C ALA A 331 -9.99 25.08 17.97
N ASP A 332 -9.94 26.40 18.15
CA ASP A 332 -9.65 27.04 19.44
C ASP A 332 -10.80 26.83 20.44
N ALA A 333 -12.06 26.83 20.00
CA ALA A 333 -13.19 26.47 20.86
C ALA A 333 -13.14 25.00 21.32
N TYR A 334 -12.48 24.12 20.56
CA TYR A 334 -12.27 22.70 20.90
C TYR A 334 -10.95 22.43 21.62
N GLY A 335 -10.11 23.44 21.82
CA GLY A 335 -8.74 23.29 22.31
C GLY A 335 -7.83 24.32 21.68
N SER A 336 -6.88 23.88 20.85
CA SER A 336 -5.98 24.80 20.13
C SER A 336 -5.91 24.43 18.66
N ALA A 337 -6.21 25.40 17.78
CA ALA A 337 -6.03 25.32 16.35
C ALA A 337 -4.58 25.00 15.97
N GLY A 338 -3.61 25.36 16.82
CA GLY A 338 -2.21 25.01 16.66
C GLY A 338 -1.93 23.51 16.75
N THR A 339 -2.78 22.74 17.45
CA THR A 339 -2.56 21.31 17.73
C THR A 339 -3.66 20.38 17.19
N TYR A 340 -4.76 20.94 16.70
CA TYR A 340 -5.95 20.19 16.31
C TYR A 340 -5.82 19.42 14.98
N PRO A 341 -6.48 18.25 14.83
CA PRO A 341 -6.98 17.38 15.90
C PRO A 341 -5.87 16.47 16.47
N ARG A 342 -4.74 16.34 15.77
CA ARG A 342 -3.58 15.50 16.12
C ARG A 342 -2.36 15.94 15.32
N SER A 343 -1.17 15.57 15.79
CA SER A 343 0.10 16.11 15.28
C SER A 343 0.39 15.81 13.80
N LEU A 344 -0.09 14.68 13.25
CA LEU A 344 0.00 14.41 11.80
C LEU A 344 -0.76 15.46 10.98
N ASP A 345 -1.98 15.77 11.41
CA ASP A 345 -2.87 16.67 10.67
C ASP A 345 -2.40 18.13 10.84
N THR A 346 -1.94 18.50 12.04
CA THR A 346 -1.22 19.75 12.30
C THR A 346 -0.04 19.94 11.37
N ALA A 347 0.79 18.91 11.19
CA ALA A 347 1.95 18.98 10.30
C ALA A 347 1.54 19.20 8.83
N ARG A 348 0.53 18.47 8.34
CA ARG A 348 0.02 18.64 6.98
C ARG A 348 -0.64 20.01 6.78
N ARG A 349 -1.40 20.49 7.75
CA ARG A 349 -1.98 21.84 7.74
C ARG A 349 -0.89 22.91 7.70
N LEU A 350 0.11 22.83 8.58
CA LEU A 350 1.23 23.76 8.60
C LEU A 350 1.94 23.80 7.25
N GLN A 351 2.20 22.64 6.64
CA GLN A 351 2.80 22.57 5.31
C GLN A 351 1.93 23.26 4.25
N ASN A 352 0.62 22.98 4.21
CA ASN A 352 -0.29 23.58 3.23
C ASN A 352 -0.52 25.08 3.47
N TRP A 353 -0.59 25.50 4.73
CA TRP A 353 -0.73 26.90 5.12
C TRP A 353 0.53 27.70 4.80
N THR A 354 1.73 27.13 4.98
CA THR A 354 2.99 27.76 4.59
C THR A 354 2.96 28.10 3.09
N ALA A 355 2.63 27.13 2.24
CA ALA A 355 2.54 27.33 0.79
C ALA A 355 1.39 28.27 0.38
N ALA A 356 0.23 28.17 1.02
CA ALA A 356 -0.90 29.07 0.76
C ALA A 356 -0.62 30.50 1.19
N TYR A 357 0.01 30.71 2.35
CA TYR A 357 0.29 32.03 2.89
C TYR A 357 1.27 32.82 2.04
N GLU A 358 2.28 32.17 1.42
CA GLU A 358 3.17 32.86 0.46
C GLU A 358 2.41 33.46 -0.72
N ILE A 359 1.33 32.81 -1.15
CA ILE A 359 0.45 33.31 -2.22
C ILE A 359 -0.50 34.38 -1.67
N LEU A 360 -1.12 34.13 -0.50
CA LEU A 360 -2.16 34.99 0.08
C LEU A 360 -1.61 36.27 0.69
N ARG A 361 -0.34 36.33 1.09
CA ARG A 361 0.24 37.51 1.76
C ARG A 361 0.11 38.79 0.92
N THR A 362 -0.01 38.68 -0.40
CA THR A 362 -0.20 39.81 -1.32
C THR A 362 -1.66 40.08 -1.67
N SER A 363 -2.62 39.26 -1.21
CA SER A 363 -4.05 39.48 -1.45
C SER A 363 -4.56 40.72 -0.69
N PRO A 364 -5.36 41.58 -1.35
CA PRO A 364 -6.18 42.59 -0.71
C PRO A 364 -7.17 42.05 0.32
N SER A 365 -7.71 40.84 0.13
CA SER A 365 -8.66 40.22 1.06
C SER A 365 -8.03 39.86 2.40
N LEU A 366 -6.72 39.64 2.47
CA LEU A 366 -6.05 39.38 3.75
C LEU A 366 -5.89 40.67 4.55
N ASP A 367 -6.58 40.77 5.68
CA ASP A 367 -6.45 41.90 6.61
C ASP A 367 -5.39 41.69 7.71
N ALA A 368 -5.17 42.72 8.53
CA ALA A 368 -4.14 42.71 9.55
C ALA A 368 -4.46 41.79 10.74
N GLU A 369 -5.74 41.59 11.08
CA GLU A 369 -6.17 40.71 12.16
C GLU A 369 -6.11 39.25 11.72
N GLU A 370 -6.64 38.94 10.54
CA GLU A 370 -6.58 37.60 9.93
C GLU A 370 -5.14 37.14 9.75
N ASN A 371 -4.27 38.03 9.24
CA ASN A 371 -2.84 37.76 9.11
C ASN A 371 -2.20 37.35 10.44
N ILE A 372 -2.55 38.03 11.53
CA ILE A 372 -1.99 37.74 12.85
C ILE A 372 -2.53 36.43 13.41
N ARG A 373 -3.83 36.15 13.26
CA ARG A 373 -4.42 34.87 13.68
C ARG A 373 -3.73 33.70 12.97
N ILE A 374 -3.57 33.79 11.65
CA ILE A 374 -2.89 32.76 10.85
C ILE A 374 -1.44 32.56 11.30
N LEU A 375 -0.66 33.65 11.46
CA LEU A 375 0.74 33.57 11.88
C LEU A 375 0.90 33.01 13.30
N LYS A 376 0.02 33.38 14.24
CA LYS A 376 -0.03 32.80 15.59
C LYS A 376 -0.27 31.30 15.53
N THR A 377 -1.26 30.84 14.78
CA THR A 377 -1.54 29.41 14.62
C THR A 377 -0.36 28.66 13.98
N MET A 378 0.27 29.21 12.95
CA MET A 378 1.45 28.60 12.31
C MET A 378 2.64 28.48 13.29
N TYR A 379 2.86 29.51 14.12
CA TYR A 379 3.87 29.47 15.19
C TYR A 379 3.55 28.39 16.22
N LEU A 380 2.32 28.36 16.74
CA LEU A 380 1.87 27.36 17.72
C LEU A 380 1.98 25.94 17.17
N SER A 381 1.62 25.71 15.91
CA SER A 381 1.85 24.44 15.23
C SER A 381 3.32 24.08 15.16
N SER A 382 4.20 25.02 14.80
CA SER A 382 5.65 24.78 14.74
C SER A 382 6.22 24.40 16.12
N ALA A 383 5.85 25.16 17.16
CA ALA A 383 6.26 24.88 18.54
C ALA A 383 5.78 23.50 19.01
N HIS A 384 4.51 23.16 18.73
CA HIS A 384 3.94 21.86 19.05
C HIS A 384 4.72 20.71 18.39
N LEU A 385 5.00 20.80 17.09
CA LEU A 385 5.73 19.78 16.32
C LEU A 385 7.21 19.67 16.70
N GLN A 386 7.79 20.74 17.24
CA GLN A 386 9.13 20.71 17.79
C GLN A 386 9.18 19.90 19.10
N GLN A 387 8.24 20.14 20.00
CA GLN A 387 8.23 19.61 21.37
C GLN A 387 7.51 18.25 21.51
N ASN A 388 6.53 17.97 20.65
CA ASN A 388 5.68 16.79 20.74
C ASN A 388 5.82 15.99 19.46
N VAL A 389 6.38 14.79 19.58
CA VAL A 389 6.55 13.90 18.44
C VAL A 389 5.84 12.59 18.72
N ASN A 390 4.89 12.24 17.85
CA ASN A 390 4.20 10.95 17.90
C ASN A 390 5.19 9.77 17.74
N ALA A 391 4.86 8.58 18.25
CA ALA A 391 5.70 7.39 18.15
C ALA A 391 5.60 6.64 16.81
N SER A 392 4.57 6.89 16.00
CA SER A 392 4.41 6.25 14.69
C SER A 392 5.40 6.83 13.65
N PRO A 393 6.23 6.00 12.99
CA PRO A 393 7.27 6.45 12.05
C PRO A 393 6.78 7.39 10.94
N ASN A 394 5.70 7.05 10.27
CA ASN A 394 5.07 7.88 9.24
C ASN A 394 4.65 9.28 9.75
N TRP A 395 4.18 9.39 11.00
CA TRP A 395 3.80 10.67 11.62
C TRP A 395 5.04 11.46 12.02
N MET A 396 6.02 10.82 12.66
CA MET A 396 7.30 11.43 13.04
C MET A 396 7.93 12.17 11.86
N GLN A 397 7.95 11.52 10.70
CA GLN A 397 8.49 12.08 9.47
C GLN A 397 7.71 13.31 9.02
N THR A 398 6.39 13.18 8.92
CA THR A 398 5.53 14.25 8.44
C THR A 398 5.67 15.50 9.34
N GLN A 399 5.72 15.30 10.66
CA GLN A 399 5.89 16.38 11.65
C GLN A 399 7.18 17.16 11.42
N LYS A 400 8.32 16.48 11.28
CA LYS A 400 9.62 17.16 11.11
C LYS A 400 9.85 17.73 9.71
N VAL A 401 9.26 17.13 8.67
CA VAL A 401 9.24 17.72 7.32
C VAL A 401 8.51 19.06 7.33
N ALA A 402 7.33 19.12 7.94
CA ALA A 402 6.55 20.35 8.05
C ALA A 402 7.28 21.41 8.90
N LEU A 403 7.84 21.00 10.04
CA LEU A 403 8.61 21.89 10.92
C LEU A 403 9.81 22.51 10.19
N LEU A 404 10.59 21.70 9.47
CA LEU A 404 11.76 22.18 8.73
C LEU A 404 11.37 23.21 7.66
N ARG A 405 10.33 22.93 6.87
CA ARG A 405 9.85 23.86 5.84
C ARG A 405 9.33 25.16 6.43
N ALA A 406 8.53 25.09 7.49
CA ALA A 406 8.03 26.28 8.17
C ALA A 406 9.16 27.13 8.78
N ALA A 407 10.16 26.49 9.38
CA ALA A 407 11.33 27.17 9.95
C ALA A 407 12.22 27.86 8.90
N VAL A 408 12.32 27.30 7.69
CA VAL A 408 13.01 27.95 6.56
C VAL A 408 12.19 29.10 5.99
N TYR A 409 10.86 28.94 5.91
CA TYR A 409 9.96 29.92 5.32
C TYR A 409 9.70 31.15 6.22
N LEU A 410 9.68 30.96 7.55
CA LEU A 410 9.41 31.99 8.56
C LEU A 410 10.66 32.30 9.42
N PRO A 411 11.73 32.86 8.82
CA PRO A 411 12.92 33.27 9.58
C PRO A 411 12.63 34.43 10.55
N GLU A 412 11.48 35.10 10.42
CA GLU A 412 11.03 36.18 11.31
C GLU A 412 10.88 35.74 12.77
N PHE A 413 10.69 34.46 13.05
CA PHE A 413 10.59 33.97 14.43
C PHE A 413 11.96 33.61 15.00
N THR A 414 12.26 34.09 16.21
CA THR A 414 13.49 33.77 16.95
C THR A 414 13.72 32.26 17.15
N ALA A 415 12.64 31.47 17.19
CA ALA A 415 12.69 30.01 17.31
C ALA A 415 13.07 29.27 16.02
N ALA A 416 13.05 29.94 14.85
CA ALA A 416 13.21 29.31 13.54
C ALA A 416 14.54 28.55 13.39
N ALA A 417 15.64 29.15 13.84
CA ALA A 417 16.96 28.51 13.77
C ALA A 417 17.02 27.21 14.62
N GLY A 418 16.45 27.23 15.82
CA GLY A 418 16.40 26.05 16.70
C GLY A 418 15.47 24.97 16.16
N ALA A 419 14.32 25.35 15.58
CA ALA A 419 13.39 24.43 14.93
C ALA A 419 14.02 23.72 13.72
N ARG A 420 14.80 24.44 12.90
CA ARG A 420 15.57 23.88 11.78
C ARG A 420 16.54 22.80 12.26
N THR A 421 17.41 23.12 13.22
CA THR A 421 18.38 22.16 13.78
C THR A 421 17.67 20.94 14.38
N ASN A 422 16.61 21.16 15.16
CA ASN A 422 15.82 20.07 15.73
C ASN A 422 15.26 19.12 14.67
N ALA A 423 14.70 19.65 13.59
CA ALA A 423 14.13 18.82 12.53
C ALA A 423 15.19 18.01 11.79
N VAL A 424 16.35 18.59 11.49
CA VAL A 424 17.46 17.90 10.79
C VAL A 424 18.02 16.76 11.64
N ASP A 425 18.39 17.05 12.89
CA ASP A 425 18.99 16.06 13.79
C ASP A 425 18.04 14.90 14.08
N PHE A 426 16.76 15.23 14.34
CA PHE A 426 15.74 14.22 14.58
C PHE A 426 15.58 13.28 13.39
N ARG A 427 15.56 13.81 12.15
CA ARG A 427 15.35 13.01 10.95
C ARG A 427 16.51 12.05 10.67
N ALA A 428 17.73 12.43 11.05
CA ALA A 428 18.87 11.53 10.97
C ALA A 428 18.73 10.32 11.91
N GLY A 429 18.32 10.58 13.17
CA GLY A 429 18.07 9.51 14.16
C GLY A 429 16.83 8.67 13.85
N GLN A 430 15.80 9.28 13.27
CA GLN A 430 14.53 8.61 12.98
C GLN A 430 14.68 7.38 12.07
N LEU A 431 15.65 7.38 11.16
CA LEU A 431 15.94 6.21 10.33
C LEU A 431 16.24 4.96 11.17
N ASP A 432 16.95 5.08 12.29
CA ASP A 432 17.20 3.95 13.21
C ASP A 432 15.94 3.48 13.91
N ASP A 433 15.11 4.44 14.34
CA ASP A 433 13.88 4.12 15.08
C ASP A 433 12.81 3.50 14.19
N SER A 434 12.85 3.79 12.88
CA SER A 434 11.80 3.39 11.92
C SER A 434 12.19 2.22 11.03
N THR A 435 13.46 1.81 11.02
CA THR A 435 13.97 0.71 10.21
C THR A 435 14.67 -0.35 11.06
N TYR A 436 14.69 -1.59 10.57
CA TYR A 436 15.51 -2.66 11.14
C TYR A 436 16.97 -2.52 10.69
N ALA A 437 17.88 -3.30 11.29
CA ALA A 437 19.30 -3.23 10.95
C ALA A 437 19.60 -3.67 9.50
N ASP A 438 18.74 -4.55 8.96
CA ASP A 438 18.69 -4.97 7.56
C ASP A 438 18.09 -3.92 6.61
N GLY A 439 17.65 -2.76 7.12
CA GLY A 439 17.12 -1.64 6.34
C GLY A 439 15.60 -1.65 6.14
N GLY A 440 14.90 -2.71 6.55
CA GLY A 440 13.47 -2.81 6.30
C GLY A 440 12.60 -1.95 7.21
N TYR A 441 11.45 -1.53 6.68
CA TYR A 441 10.54 -0.59 7.33
C TYR A 441 9.61 -1.28 8.33
N LYS A 442 9.51 -0.73 9.55
CA LYS A 442 8.82 -1.38 10.69
C LYS A 442 7.29 -1.43 10.61
N GLU A 443 6.64 -0.74 9.67
CA GLU A 443 5.16 -0.79 9.56
C GLU A 443 4.65 -1.96 8.68
N ALA A 444 5.54 -2.66 7.96
CA ALA A 444 5.23 -3.83 7.13
C ALA A 444 4.11 -3.56 6.09
N THR A 445 4.30 -2.53 5.27
CA THR A 445 3.39 -2.12 4.17
C THR A 445 4.19 -1.54 3.01
N SER A 446 3.80 -1.85 1.76
CA SER A 446 4.46 -1.29 0.58
C SER A 446 4.18 0.20 0.39
N ALA A 447 2.94 0.65 0.53
CA ALA A 447 2.56 2.05 0.31
C ALA A 447 3.23 2.99 1.31
N TYR A 448 3.27 2.62 2.60
CA TYR A 448 3.95 3.44 3.59
C TYR A 448 5.47 3.36 3.45
N THR A 449 6.06 2.22 3.05
CA THR A 449 7.52 2.17 2.76
C THR A 449 7.88 3.13 1.62
N ARG A 450 7.13 3.10 0.51
CA ARG A 450 7.28 4.07 -0.59
C ARG A 450 7.14 5.50 -0.09
N GLY A 451 6.04 5.79 0.60
CA GLY A 451 5.74 7.13 1.12
C GLY A 451 6.83 7.64 2.06
N TYR A 452 7.40 6.74 2.86
CA TYR A 452 8.49 7.03 3.78
C TYR A 452 9.78 7.40 3.04
N VAL A 453 10.15 6.62 2.01
CA VAL A 453 11.29 6.93 1.14
C VAL A 453 11.07 8.23 0.36
N SER A 454 9.90 8.41 -0.26
CA SER A 454 9.58 9.59 -1.06
C SER A 454 9.74 10.88 -0.25
N GLN A 455 9.27 10.89 1.00
CA GLN A 455 9.40 12.05 1.87
C GLN A 455 10.86 12.33 2.29
N TYR A 456 11.73 11.30 2.39
CA TYR A 456 13.17 11.53 2.56
C TYR A 456 13.79 12.14 1.29
N VAL A 457 13.45 11.61 0.12
CA VAL A 457 13.92 12.19 -1.16
C VAL A 457 13.53 13.67 -1.24
N ASP A 458 12.23 13.98 -1.05
CA ASP A 458 11.71 15.34 -1.15
C ASP A 458 12.35 16.30 -0.14
N ILE A 459 12.57 15.87 1.11
CA ILE A 459 13.13 16.75 2.13
C ILE A 459 14.64 16.90 2.02
N VAL A 460 15.37 15.88 1.58
CA VAL A 460 16.82 15.98 1.41
C VAL A 460 17.16 16.84 0.19
N GLU A 461 16.38 16.75 -0.90
CA GLU A 461 16.48 17.68 -2.03
C GLU A 461 16.20 19.13 -1.58
N PHE A 462 15.16 19.34 -0.77
CA PHE A 462 14.88 20.66 -0.18
C PHE A 462 16.06 21.14 0.69
N MET A 463 16.60 20.28 1.55
CA MET A 463 17.77 20.61 2.38
C MET A 463 18.96 21.05 1.51
N GLN A 464 19.26 20.32 0.43
CA GLN A 464 20.36 20.67 -0.50
C GLN A 464 20.14 22.04 -1.18
N ALA A 465 18.91 22.34 -1.60
CA ALA A 465 18.57 23.64 -2.20
C ALA A 465 18.76 24.82 -1.23
N HIS A 466 18.70 24.55 0.08
CA HIS A 466 18.87 25.54 1.15
C HIS A 466 20.23 25.46 1.85
N GLY A 467 21.20 24.71 1.29
CA GLY A 467 22.54 24.58 1.87
C GLY A 467 22.59 23.81 3.19
N ILE A 468 21.59 22.97 3.47
CA ILE A 468 21.48 22.12 4.67
C ILE A 468 21.94 20.70 4.30
N GLU A 469 22.86 20.12 5.07
CA GLU A 469 23.34 18.76 4.86
C GLU A 469 22.45 17.71 5.55
N PHE A 470 22.19 16.58 4.88
CA PHE A 470 21.55 15.41 5.50
C PHE A 470 22.59 14.35 5.89
N PRO A 471 22.78 14.05 7.18
CA PRO A 471 23.92 13.25 7.63
C PRO A 471 23.74 11.73 7.49
N ALA A 472 22.50 11.20 7.39
CA ALA A 472 22.22 9.76 7.46
C ALA A 472 22.06 9.06 6.09
N ARG A 473 22.90 9.40 5.12
CA ARG A 473 22.78 8.94 3.71
C ARG A 473 22.87 7.42 3.54
N GLU A 474 23.74 6.73 4.27
CA GLU A 474 23.88 5.27 4.17
C GLU A 474 22.66 4.51 4.67
N LYS A 475 22.03 4.98 5.75
CA LYS A 475 20.80 4.36 6.27
C LYS A 475 19.66 4.53 5.28
N LEU A 476 19.57 5.71 4.66
CA LEU A 476 18.61 5.97 3.61
C LEU A 476 18.88 5.09 2.36
N ARG A 477 20.14 4.80 2.03
CA ARG A 477 20.50 3.84 0.98
C ARG A 477 19.97 2.43 1.28
N LYS A 478 20.20 1.91 2.49
CA LYS A 478 19.69 0.59 2.91
C LYS A 478 18.17 0.48 2.76
N LEU A 479 17.44 1.49 3.23
CA LEU A 479 15.99 1.55 3.06
C LEU A 479 15.58 1.60 1.57
N GLY A 480 16.36 2.30 0.72
CA GLY A 480 16.17 2.31 -0.72
C GLY A 480 16.31 0.92 -1.36
N HIS A 481 17.32 0.15 -0.96
CA HIS A 481 17.51 -1.24 -1.40
C HIS A 481 16.40 -2.17 -0.93
N TYR A 482 15.91 -2.00 0.31
CA TYR A 482 14.73 -2.71 0.81
C TYR A 482 13.47 -2.45 -0.04
N LEU A 483 13.24 -1.19 -0.44
CA LEU A 483 12.13 -0.85 -1.35
C LEU A 483 12.36 -1.43 -2.75
N MET A 484 13.59 -1.33 -3.28
CA MET A 484 13.97 -1.85 -4.60
C MET A 484 13.74 -3.36 -4.69
N ASP A 485 14.18 -4.12 -3.69
CA ASP A 485 14.06 -5.57 -3.68
C ASP A 485 12.62 -6.06 -3.52
N GLN A 486 11.72 -5.25 -2.99
CA GLN A 486 10.29 -5.59 -2.91
C GLN A 486 9.44 -5.01 -4.05
N THR A 487 10.07 -4.28 -4.96
CA THR A 487 9.43 -3.77 -6.18
C THR A 487 9.31 -4.91 -7.19
N LEU A 488 8.12 -5.10 -7.75
CA LEU A 488 7.85 -6.04 -8.83
C LEU A 488 8.71 -5.68 -10.05
N PRO A 489 9.08 -6.64 -10.93
CA PRO A 489 9.94 -6.35 -12.08
C PRO A 489 9.35 -5.33 -13.07
N ASN A 490 8.02 -5.15 -13.08
CA ASN A 490 7.34 -4.11 -13.86
C ASN A 490 7.45 -2.68 -13.26
N GLY A 491 8.05 -2.54 -12.08
CA GLY A 491 8.27 -1.28 -11.37
C GLY A 491 7.19 -0.88 -10.35
N TYR A 492 6.13 -1.67 -10.20
CA TYR A 492 5.05 -1.42 -9.23
C TYR A 492 5.33 -2.11 -7.88
N SER A 493 4.67 -1.66 -6.80
CA SER A 493 4.72 -2.36 -5.52
C SER A 493 4.08 -3.74 -5.58
N ALA A 494 4.71 -4.72 -4.93
CA ALA A 494 3.96 -5.88 -4.43
C ALA A 494 2.99 -5.38 -3.35
N ASN A 495 1.69 -5.64 -3.49
CA ASN A 495 0.72 -5.22 -2.49
C ASN A 495 0.90 -6.06 -1.20
N TYR A 496 0.88 -5.42 -0.03
CA TYR A 496 0.85 -6.05 1.30
C TYR A 496 0.57 -5.02 2.40
N GLY A 497 -0.09 -5.47 3.48
CA GLY A 497 -0.55 -4.60 4.56
C GLY A 497 -1.54 -3.54 4.08
N ASP A 498 -1.61 -2.41 4.77
CA ASP A 498 -2.47 -1.28 4.39
C ASP A 498 -1.94 -0.53 3.14
N SER A 499 -2.06 -1.16 1.96
CA SER A 499 -1.45 -0.68 0.72
C SER A 499 -2.36 -0.81 -0.50
N GLY A 500 -1.88 -0.25 -1.62
CA GLY A 500 -2.39 -0.45 -2.97
C GLY A 500 -1.24 -0.56 -3.98
N SER A 501 -1.55 -0.74 -5.26
CA SER A 501 -0.55 -0.83 -6.34
C SER A 501 -0.05 0.56 -6.74
N GLU A 502 1.23 0.84 -6.53
CA GLU A 502 1.85 2.13 -6.80
C GLU A 502 3.14 1.98 -7.62
N ASP A 503 3.37 2.91 -8.55
CA ASP A 503 4.61 2.99 -9.31
C ASP A 503 5.77 3.49 -8.42
N GLN A 504 6.81 2.66 -8.30
CA GLN A 504 8.00 2.90 -7.48
C GLN A 504 9.15 3.56 -8.25
N ARG A 505 9.09 3.58 -9.59
CA ARG A 505 10.23 3.93 -10.43
C ARG A 505 10.73 5.35 -10.19
N SER A 506 9.80 6.31 -10.11
CA SER A 506 10.14 7.72 -9.89
C SER A 506 10.87 7.94 -8.56
N VAL A 507 10.41 7.29 -7.47
CA VAL A 507 11.02 7.44 -6.15
C VAL A 507 12.39 6.77 -6.11
N LEU A 508 12.52 5.56 -6.66
CA LEU A 508 13.80 4.82 -6.74
C LEU A 508 14.83 5.58 -7.57
N ARG A 509 14.43 6.12 -8.73
CA ARG A 509 15.33 6.90 -9.60
C ARG A 509 15.84 8.15 -8.89
N ARG A 510 14.93 8.94 -8.30
CA ARG A 510 15.30 10.18 -7.59
C ARG A 510 16.20 9.86 -6.40
N LEU A 511 15.90 8.81 -5.64
CA LEU A 511 16.75 8.35 -4.55
C LEU A 511 18.14 7.93 -5.02
N GLY A 512 18.22 7.16 -6.11
CA GLY A 512 19.48 6.73 -6.70
C GLY A 512 20.34 7.90 -7.15
N VAL A 513 19.75 8.88 -7.84
CA VAL A 513 20.45 10.14 -8.22
C VAL A 513 20.92 10.90 -6.97
N LEU A 514 20.03 11.06 -5.98
CA LEU A 514 20.33 11.77 -4.74
C LEU A 514 21.51 11.13 -3.98
N LEU A 515 21.62 9.81 -3.99
CA LEU A 515 22.62 9.04 -3.24
C LEU A 515 23.84 8.61 -4.06
N GLY A 516 23.84 8.83 -5.37
CA GLY A 516 24.86 8.33 -6.29
C GLY A 516 24.80 6.80 -6.49
N ASP A 517 23.65 6.17 -6.25
CA ASP A 517 23.47 4.72 -6.29
C ASP A 517 22.91 4.26 -7.66
N GLN A 518 23.75 3.59 -8.46
CA GLN A 518 23.42 3.21 -9.83
C GLN A 518 22.44 2.04 -9.95
N GLU A 519 22.29 1.21 -8.91
CA GLU A 519 21.33 0.10 -8.91
C GLU A 519 19.92 0.63 -8.72
N LEU A 520 19.74 1.58 -7.79
CA LEU A 520 18.47 2.29 -7.61
C LEU A 520 18.06 3.07 -8.88
N VAL A 521 19.03 3.67 -9.59
CA VAL A 521 18.78 4.32 -10.90
C VAL A 521 18.35 3.30 -11.96
N TYR A 522 18.98 2.12 -12.01
CA TYR A 522 18.61 1.06 -12.95
C TYR A 522 17.17 0.62 -12.77
N VAL A 523 16.77 0.27 -11.56
CA VAL A 523 15.39 -0.14 -11.29
C VAL A 523 14.42 1.02 -11.48
N GLY A 524 14.78 2.22 -11.03
CA GLY A 524 14.00 3.44 -11.20
C GLY A 524 13.82 3.91 -12.64
N THR A 525 14.59 3.38 -13.59
CA THR A 525 14.48 3.68 -15.02
C THR A 525 14.09 2.48 -15.87
N SER A 526 13.68 1.37 -15.24
CA SER A 526 13.38 0.10 -15.92
C SER A 526 14.52 -0.36 -16.84
N GLY A 527 15.76 -0.18 -16.39
CA GLY A 527 16.98 -0.58 -17.08
C GLY A 527 17.51 0.39 -18.14
N ALA A 528 16.89 1.56 -18.33
CA ALA A 528 17.34 2.53 -19.32
C ALA A 528 18.66 3.24 -18.96
N SER A 529 19.03 3.32 -17.68
CA SER A 529 20.26 3.93 -17.19
C SER A 529 20.69 3.31 -15.85
N GLY A 530 21.96 3.41 -15.46
CA GLY A 530 22.46 2.83 -14.20
C GLY A 530 22.99 1.41 -14.37
N THR A 531 23.25 0.71 -13.26
CA THR A 531 23.85 -0.63 -13.25
C THR A 531 22.83 -1.66 -12.81
N LYS A 532 22.66 -2.75 -13.58
CA LYS A 532 21.78 -3.85 -13.20
C LYS A 532 22.24 -4.47 -11.87
N PRO A 533 21.35 -4.66 -10.88
CA PRO A 533 21.73 -5.35 -9.64
C PRO A 533 22.18 -6.79 -9.93
N ALA A 534 23.26 -7.20 -9.27
CA ALA A 534 23.88 -8.51 -9.49
C ALA A 534 23.11 -9.65 -8.78
N HIS A 535 22.40 -9.35 -7.69
CA HIS A 535 21.63 -10.35 -6.95
C HIS A 535 20.26 -10.59 -7.59
N LEU A 536 19.74 -11.79 -7.35
CA LEU A 536 18.43 -12.26 -7.82
C LEU A 536 17.54 -12.75 -6.68
N ALA A 537 18.03 -12.70 -5.45
CA ALA A 537 17.24 -13.03 -4.28
C ALA A 537 17.74 -12.19 -3.11
N ALA A 538 16.84 -11.84 -2.20
CA ALA A 538 17.14 -11.00 -1.05
C ALA A 538 16.51 -11.58 0.21
N LEU A 539 17.23 -11.46 1.33
CA LEU A 539 16.80 -11.90 2.64
C LEU A 539 16.92 -10.74 3.63
N TYR A 540 15.80 -10.42 4.27
CA TYR A 540 15.70 -9.43 5.33
C TYR A 540 15.29 -10.15 6.62
N PRO A 541 16.26 -10.64 7.43
CA PRO A 541 15.97 -11.51 8.56
C PRO A 541 15.27 -10.80 9.71
N ASP A 542 15.58 -9.52 9.96
CA ASP A 542 14.93 -8.73 11.02
C ASP A 542 13.53 -8.31 10.60
N SER A 543 13.38 -7.92 9.33
CA SER A 543 12.08 -7.59 8.73
C SER A 543 11.24 -8.82 8.45
N ARG A 544 11.86 -10.02 8.41
CA ARG A 544 11.23 -11.33 8.12
C ARG A 544 10.60 -11.42 6.74
N VAL A 545 11.29 -10.87 5.74
CA VAL A 545 10.89 -10.93 4.32
C VAL A 545 11.97 -11.62 3.50
N ALA A 546 11.56 -12.44 2.55
CA ALA A 546 12.43 -12.96 1.50
C ALA A 546 11.83 -12.69 0.13
N VAL A 547 12.71 -12.42 -0.83
CA VAL A 547 12.35 -12.20 -2.24
C VAL A 547 13.15 -13.17 -3.11
N SER A 548 12.47 -13.78 -4.08
CA SER A 548 13.05 -14.54 -5.17
C SER A 548 12.67 -13.87 -6.49
N ARG A 549 13.60 -13.82 -7.44
CA ARG A 549 13.34 -13.35 -8.81
C ARG A 549 14.25 -14.04 -9.80
N SER A 550 13.82 -14.13 -11.06
CA SER A 550 14.66 -14.65 -12.15
C SER A 550 15.50 -13.56 -12.84
N GLY A 551 15.13 -12.30 -12.66
CA GLY A 551 15.83 -11.15 -13.22
C GLY A 551 15.22 -9.82 -12.78
N TRP A 552 15.46 -8.76 -13.56
CA TRP A 552 15.07 -7.38 -13.27
C TRP A 552 14.30 -6.70 -14.42
N ALA A 553 14.06 -7.41 -15.52
CA ALA A 553 13.23 -6.96 -16.63
C ALA A 553 11.75 -7.19 -16.30
N ALA A 554 10.85 -6.42 -16.93
CA ALA A 554 9.42 -6.45 -16.61
C ALA A 554 8.74 -7.82 -16.75
N ALA A 555 9.27 -8.71 -17.60
CA ALA A 555 8.76 -10.06 -17.81
C ALA A 555 9.31 -11.09 -16.82
N ASP A 556 10.35 -10.76 -16.05
CA ASP A 556 10.99 -11.71 -15.14
C ASP A 556 10.04 -12.13 -14.01
N GLU A 557 10.19 -13.38 -13.57
CA GLU A 557 9.49 -13.93 -12.41
C GLU A 557 9.91 -13.25 -11.12
N TYR A 558 8.96 -13.08 -10.21
CA TYR A 558 9.16 -12.54 -8.88
C TYR A 558 8.25 -13.24 -7.88
N LEU A 559 8.76 -13.50 -6.68
CA LEU A 559 8.01 -14.01 -5.54
C LEU A 559 8.44 -13.27 -4.26
N ARG A 560 7.44 -12.77 -3.52
CA ARG A 560 7.60 -12.27 -2.15
C ARG A 560 7.09 -13.33 -1.19
N TYR A 561 7.83 -13.57 -0.12
CA TYR A 561 7.44 -14.41 1.00
C TYR A 561 7.58 -13.61 2.29
N ASN A 562 6.55 -13.60 3.13
CA ASN A 562 6.54 -12.75 4.31
C ASN A 562 6.08 -13.40 5.61
N ILE A 563 6.69 -12.94 6.70
CA ILE A 563 6.32 -13.12 8.10
C ILE A 563 6.54 -11.78 8.84
N ASP A 564 6.53 -10.69 8.06
CA ASP A 564 6.77 -9.34 8.53
C ASP A 564 5.58 -8.85 9.34
N ARG A 565 5.85 -7.87 10.20
CA ARG A 565 4.84 -7.36 11.13
C ARG A 565 5.04 -5.88 11.39
N GLY A 566 3.94 -5.21 11.64
CA GLY A 566 3.91 -3.80 12.02
C GLY A 566 2.50 -3.34 12.32
N ASN A 567 2.34 -2.06 12.68
CA ASN A 567 1.03 -1.50 12.99
C ASN A 567 0.03 -1.55 11.83
N HIS A 568 0.53 -1.74 10.61
CA HIS A 568 -0.24 -1.76 9.37
C HIS A 568 -0.11 -3.09 8.61
N SER A 569 0.46 -4.13 9.23
CA SER A 569 0.43 -5.49 8.70
C SER A 569 -0.94 -6.13 8.89
N HIS A 570 -1.20 -7.17 8.11
CA HIS A 570 -2.40 -8.00 8.18
C HIS A 570 -2.07 -9.33 8.90
N PRO A 571 -3.05 -10.20 9.19
CA PRO A 571 -2.78 -11.54 9.73
C PRO A 571 -2.42 -12.51 8.59
N ASP A 572 -1.30 -12.22 7.91
CA ASP A 572 -0.89 -12.77 6.61
C ASP A 572 0.46 -13.52 6.67
N GLU A 573 0.84 -14.07 7.82
CA GLU A 573 2.11 -14.76 7.95
C GLU A 573 2.17 -16.01 7.07
N LEU A 574 3.36 -16.21 6.48
CA LEU A 574 3.67 -17.24 5.49
C LEU A 574 2.93 -17.05 4.16
N SER A 575 2.31 -15.89 3.93
CA SER A 575 1.72 -15.52 2.64
C SER A 575 2.80 -15.39 1.57
N ILE A 576 2.37 -15.58 0.32
CA ILE A 576 3.19 -15.31 -0.86
C ILE A 576 2.42 -14.49 -1.89
N THR A 577 3.13 -13.60 -2.58
CA THR A 577 2.65 -12.93 -3.80
C THR A 577 3.65 -13.19 -4.92
N THR A 578 3.17 -13.30 -6.16
CA THR A 578 4.05 -13.63 -7.29
C THR A 578 3.57 -13.01 -8.60
N SER A 579 4.53 -12.70 -9.46
CA SER A 579 4.30 -12.21 -10.82
C SER A 579 5.24 -12.91 -11.80
N ALA A 580 4.80 -13.07 -13.05
CA ALA A 580 5.62 -13.52 -14.17
C ALA A 580 5.10 -12.91 -15.47
N ASP A 581 5.97 -12.75 -16.47
CA ASP A 581 5.65 -12.18 -17.79
C ASP A 581 4.87 -10.84 -17.71
N GLY A 582 5.24 -9.99 -16.74
CA GLY A 582 4.62 -8.68 -16.52
C GLY A 582 3.23 -8.71 -15.87
N ARG A 583 2.75 -9.87 -15.41
CA ARG A 583 1.44 -10.06 -14.78
C ARG A 583 1.59 -10.50 -13.33
N GLU A 584 0.86 -9.85 -12.43
CA GLU A 584 0.63 -10.37 -11.08
C GLU A 584 -0.27 -11.61 -11.15
N LEU A 585 0.21 -12.74 -10.63
CA LEU A 585 -0.46 -14.03 -10.68
C LEU A 585 -1.12 -14.39 -9.33
N LEU A 586 -0.43 -14.14 -8.22
CA LEU A 586 -1.00 -14.20 -6.88
C LEU A 586 -0.80 -12.85 -6.19
N VAL A 587 -1.88 -12.30 -5.64
CA VAL A 587 -1.90 -10.94 -5.08
C VAL A 587 -2.31 -10.95 -3.62
N ASP A 588 -1.91 -9.90 -2.90
CA ASP A 588 -2.58 -9.52 -1.67
C ASP A 588 -3.81 -8.65 -2.01
N PRO A 589 -5.00 -8.93 -1.43
CA PRO A 589 -6.22 -8.19 -1.73
C PRO A 589 -6.25 -6.71 -1.34
N GLY A 590 -5.32 -6.19 -0.52
CA GLY A 590 -5.31 -4.79 -0.09
C GLY A 590 -6.24 -4.50 1.09
N ALA A 591 -6.57 -3.23 1.34
CA ALA A 591 -7.16 -2.82 2.62
C ALA A 591 -8.54 -2.12 2.56
N TYR A 592 -8.95 -1.59 1.39
CA TYR A 592 -10.14 -0.76 1.20
C TYR A 592 -10.23 0.49 2.08
N SER A 593 -10.50 0.38 3.38
CA SER A 593 -10.62 1.54 4.29
C SER A 593 -10.18 1.20 5.72
N TYR A 594 -10.24 2.20 6.62
CA TYR A 594 -10.02 1.99 8.06
C TYR A 594 -11.33 1.85 8.84
N SER A 595 -12.47 1.80 8.16
CA SER A 595 -13.77 1.68 8.79
C SER A 595 -14.05 0.26 9.28
N THR A 596 -15.12 0.11 10.05
CA THR A 596 -15.65 -1.19 10.48
C THR A 596 -16.54 -1.84 9.42
N ASP A 597 -16.42 -1.43 8.15
CA ASP A 597 -17.11 -2.07 7.03
C ASP A 597 -16.68 -3.55 6.96
N PRO A 598 -17.61 -4.51 6.85
CA PRO A 598 -17.28 -5.93 6.81
C PRO A 598 -16.26 -6.30 5.73
N ARG A 599 -16.21 -5.58 4.61
CA ARG A 599 -15.23 -5.79 3.54
C ARG A 599 -13.84 -5.37 3.97
N SER A 600 -13.70 -4.21 4.62
CA SER A 600 -12.43 -3.76 5.20
C SER A 600 -11.96 -4.68 6.32
N VAL A 601 -12.89 -5.19 7.13
CA VAL A 601 -12.57 -6.17 8.19
C VAL A 601 -12.07 -7.48 7.56
N TRP A 602 -12.76 -8.01 6.54
CA TRP A 602 -12.31 -9.22 5.84
C TRP A 602 -10.92 -9.03 5.24
N LEU A 603 -10.72 -7.96 4.46
CA LEU A 603 -9.46 -7.63 3.80
C LEU A 603 -8.27 -7.49 4.76
N ARG A 604 -8.47 -6.90 5.95
CA ARG A 604 -7.37 -6.48 6.83
C ARG A 604 -7.18 -7.31 8.09
N LYS A 605 -8.20 -8.05 8.49
CA LYS A 605 -8.30 -8.69 9.80
C LYS A 605 -8.62 -10.18 9.73
N SER A 606 -8.76 -10.75 8.53
CA SER A 606 -8.91 -12.19 8.34
C SER A 606 -7.65 -12.80 7.75
N THR A 607 -7.31 -14.02 8.16
CA THR A 607 -6.27 -14.80 7.47
C THR A 607 -6.82 -15.39 6.18
N GLU A 608 -8.13 -15.65 6.15
CA GLU A 608 -8.86 -16.07 4.95
C GLU A 608 -8.52 -15.25 3.70
N ALA A 609 -8.34 -13.93 3.83
CA ALA A 609 -8.03 -13.02 2.73
C ALA A 609 -6.60 -13.10 2.16
N HIS A 610 -5.72 -13.97 2.69
CA HIS A 610 -4.32 -14.02 2.25
C HIS A 610 -3.90 -15.39 1.71
N ASN A 611 -2.78 -15.43 1.01
CA ASN A 611 -2.27 -16.63 0.34
C ASN A 611 -1.57 -17.57 1.34
N THR A 612 -2.24 -17.95 2.43
CA THR A 612 -1.72 -18.76 3.53
C THR A 612 -2.76 -19.78 4.02
N VAL A 613 -2.56 -20.39 5.19
CA VAL A 613 -3.51 -21.34 5.80
C VAL A 613 -4.20 -20.72 7.00
N GLU A 614 -5.53 -20.67 6.97
CA GLU A 614 -6.36 -20.32 8.14
C GLU A 614 -6.76 -21.60 8.91
N VAL A 615 -6.84 -21.48 10.24
CA VAL A 615 -7.23 -22.58 11.14
C VAL A 615 -8.50 -22.20 11.89
N ASP A 616 -9.51 -23.08 11.83
CA ASP A 616 -10.79 -22.96 12.55
C ASP A 616 -11.52 -21.62 12.35
N ASN A 617 -11.47 -21.06 11.12
CA ASN A 617 -12.07 -19.77 10.77
C ASN A 617 -11.61 -18.62 11.69
N THR A 618 -10.40 -18.73 12.23
CA THR A 618 -9.86 -17.79 13.20
C THR A 618 -8.62 -17.11 12.60
N PRO A 619 -8.59 -15.76 12.56
CA PRO A 619 -7.42 -15.04 12.09
C PRO A 619 -6.18 -15.35 12.92
N GLN A 620 -5.02 -15.32 12.29
CA GLN A 620 -3.73 -15.40 12.95
C GLN A 620 -3.57 -14.28 13.99
N ASP A 621 -2.96 -14.61 15.13
CA ASP A 621 -2.55 -13.64 16.14
C ASP A 621 -1.23 -12.96 15.73
N SER A 622 -1.35 -11.74 15.22
CA SER A 622 -0.22 -10.86 14.85
C SER A 622 0.82 -10.61 15.95
N THR A 623 0.58 -11.04 17.20
CA THR A 623 1.53 -10.91 18.32
C THR A 623 2.37 -12.16 18.61
N ALA A 624 2.01 -13.34 18.08
CA ALA A 624 2.69 -14.63 18.37
C ALA A 624 4.14 -14.69 17.85
N ALA A 625 4.91 -15.77 17.95
CA ALA A 625 6.25 -15.81 17.32
C ALA A 625 6.19 -16.37 15.89
N GLY A 626 6.94 -15.77 14.95
CA GLY A 626 7.13 -16.28 13.59
C GLY A 626 8.52 -15.93 13.09
N ALA A 627 9.11 -16.77 12.25
CA ALA A 627 10.49 -16.59 11.78
C ALA A 627 10.77 -17.26 10.43
N LEU A 628 11.63 -16.62 9.65
CA LEU A 628 12.31 -17.27 8.53
C LEU A 628 13.32 -18.27 9.11
N THR A 629 13.25 -19.51 8.64
CA THR A 629 14.08 -20.61 9.16
C THR A 629 15.19 -21.00 8.21
N HIS A 630 14.95 -20.89 6.90
CA HIS A 630 15.91 -21.26 5.88
C HIS A 630 15.74 -20.37 4.65
N PHE A 631 16.87 -19.98 4.08
CA PHE A 631 16.94 -19.29 2.81
C PHE A 631 18.15 -19.82 2.04
N VAL A 632 17.91 -20.36 0.86
CA VAL A 632 18.94 -20.85 -0.04
C VAL A 632 18.66 -20.29 -1.42
N SER A 633 19.68 -19.71 -2.05
CA SER A 633 19.56 -19.14 -3.39
C SER A 633 20.76 -19.54 -4.22
N ASN A 634 20.51 -19.88 -5.49
CA ASN A 634 21.51 -20.04 -6.53
C ASN A 634 20.90 -19.60 -7.88
N PRO A 635 21.65 -19.64 -9.00
CA PRO A 635 21.13 -19.23 -10.30
C PRO A 635 19.87 -19.97 -10.79
N SER A 636 19.60 -21.18 -10.32
CA SER A 636 18.52 -22.05 -10.82
C SER A 636 17.29 -22.12 -9.93
N PHE A 637 17.45 -22.00 -8.60
CA PHE A 637 16.33 -22.06 -7.66
C PHE A 637 16.55 -21.25 -6.38
N ASP A 638 15.43 -20.92 -5.76
CA ASP A 638 15.36 -20.36 -4.42
C ASP A 638 14.51 -21.26 -3.50
N LEU A 639 15.02 -21.56 -2.32
CA LEU A 639 14.29 -22.25 -1.24
C LEU A 639 14.10 -21.29 -0.08
N ILE A 640 12.85 -20.96 0.21
CA ILE A 640 12.45 -20.09 1.31
C ILE A 640 11.61 -20.92 2.27
N SER A 641 11.91 -20.87 3.57
CA SER A 641 11.12 -21.57 4.59
C SER A 641 10.91 -20.73 5.83
N GLY A 642 9.71 -20.81 6.39
CA GLY A 642 9.32 -20.08 7.58
C GLY A 642 8.34 -20.89 8.44
N ASN A 643 8.12 -20.41 9.66
CA ASN A 643 7.07 -20.92 10.52
C ASN A 643 6.43 -19.81 11.36
N THR A 644 5.26 -20.11 11.90
CA THR A 644 4.53 -19.25 12.81
C THR A 644 3.73 -20.05 13.85
N ASP A 645 3.63 -19.46 15.04
CA ASP A 645 2.73 -19.83 16.13
C ASP A 645 1.46 -18.96 16.17
N ALA A 646 1.28 -18.07 15.19
CA ALA A 646 0.15 -17.15 15.09
C ALA A 646 -1.15 -17.85 14.71
N SER A 647 -1.08 -18.99 14.02
CA SER A 647 -2.26 -19.77 13.66
C SER A 647 -2.93 -20.36 14.91
N ALA A 648 -4.24 -20.15 15.03
CA ALA A 648 -5.01 -20.62 16.18
C ALA A 648 -4.89 -22.16 16.31
N GLY A 649 -4.55 -22.65 17.50
CA GLY A 649 -4.55 -24.08 17.81
C GLY A 649 -3.49 -24.95 17.11
N ALA A 650 -2.70 -24.41 16.16
CA ALA A 650 -1.72 -25.19 15.40
C ALA A 650 -0.45 -24.40 15.10
N TRP A 651 0.70 -25.07 15.19
CA TRP A 651 1.94 -24.56 14.62
C TRP A 651 1.94 -24.79 13.11
N HIS A 652 2.29 -23.76 12.34
CA HIS A 652 2.29 -23.78 10.87
C HIS A 652 3.69 -23.48 10.35
N ALA A 653 4.23 -24.35 9.50
CA ALA A 653 5.41 -24.06 8.71
C ALA A 653 5.13 -24.18 7.22
N ARG A 654 5.78 -23.32 6.44
CA ARG A 654 5.72 -23.33 4.98
C ARG A 654 7.11 -23.33 4.39
N SER A 655 7.30 -24.12 3.33
CA SER A 655 8.47 -24.02 2.47
C SER A 655 8.07 -23.84 1.02
N VAL A 656 8.79 -22.96 0.33
CA VAL A 656 8.61 -22.63 -1.07
C VAL A 656 9.90 -22.95 -1.81
N LEU A 657 9.85 -23.87 -2.76
CA LEU A 657 10.91 -24.12 -3.73
C LEU A 657 10.49 -23.47 -5.05
N ALA A 658 11.08 -22.33 -5.38
CA ALA A 658 10.86 -21.62 -6.65
C ALA A 658 11.98 -22.00 -7.64
N LEU A 659 11.63 -22.81 -8.64
CA LEU A 659 12.50 -23.12 -9.77
C LEU A 659 12.23 -22.04 -10.82
N ARG A 660 13.26 -21.32 -11.26
CA ARG A 660 13.17 -20.11 -12.10
C ARG A 660 12.76 -20.41 -13.56
N ASN A 661 11.72 -21.22 -13.71
CA ASN A 661 11.20 -21.79 -14.95
C ASN A 661 9.68 -21.98 -14.87
N GLY A 662 9.02 -21.20 -14.03
CA GLY A 662 7.58 -21.21 -13.79
C GLY A 662 7.06 -22.29 -12.85
N VAL A 663 7.94 -23.14 -12.31
CA VAL A 663 7.55 -24.20 -11.36
C VAL A 663 7.87 -23.77 -9.93
N THR A 664 6.83 -23.58 -9.12
CA THR A 664 6.97 -23.31 -7.69
C THR A 664 6.23 -24.37 -6.86
N LEU A 665 6.93 -24.98 -5.90
CA LEU A 665 6.36 -25.99 -4.99
C LEU A 665 6.20 -25.38 -3.60
N VAL A 666 4.98 -25.41 -3.08
CA VAL A 666 4.63 -24.92 -1.75
C VAL A 666 4.23 -26.10 -0.87
N SER A 667 4.96 -26.31 0.22
CA SER A 667 4.68 -27.38 1.19
C SER A 667 4.42 -26.77 2.56
N ASP A 668 3.16 -26.85 3.01
CA ASP A 668 2.70 -26.51 4.34
C ASP A 668 2.71 -27.73 5.26
N GLN A 669 3.19 -27.56 6.49
CA GLN A 669 3.13 -28.53 7.59
C GLN A 669 2.37 -27.94 8.76
N LEU A 670 1.30 -28.61 9.17
CA LEU A 670 0.41 -28.18 10.25
C LEU A 670 0.53 -29.17 11.40
N ARG A 671 0.83 -28.68 12.59
CA ARG A 671 0.96 -29.47 13.82
C ARG A 671 -0.03 -28.93 14.86
N PRO A 672 -1.20 -29.56 15.05
CA PRO A 672 -2.14 -29.12 16.07
C PRO A 672 -1.54 -29.26 17.45
N ARG A 673 -1.99 -28.41 18.38
CA ARG A 673 -1.59 -28.41 19.79
C ARG A 673 -2.39 -29.43 20.61
N ASP A 674 -3.42 -30.03 20.03
CA ASP A 674 -4.25 -31.07 20.63
C ASP A 674 -4.53 -32.21 19.63
N THR A 675 -5.44 -33.12 20.00
CA THR A 675 -5.83 -34.29 19.20
C THR A 675 -7.19 -34.13 18.51
N ALA A 676 -7.82 -32.96 18.60
CA ALA A 676 -9.11 -32.67 17.98
C ALA A 676 -8.96 -32.57 16.45
N ALA A 677 -10.10 -32.66 15.78
CA ALA A 677 -10.18 -32.31 14.37
C ALA A 677 -10.23 -30.79 14.22
N HIS A 678 -9.41 -30.25 13.33
CA HIS A 678 -9.40 -28.84 12.97
C HIS A 678 -9.77 -28.66 11.50
N ARG A 679 -10.34 -27.49 11.19
CA ARG A 679 -10.57 -27.03 9.83
C ARG A 679 -9.34 -26.24 9.38
N TYR A 680 -8.59 -26.77 8.42
CA TYR A 680 -7.49 -26.07 7.76
C TYR A 680 -7.92 -25.63 6.38
N GLU A 681 -7.78 -24.35 6.07
CA GLU A 681 -8.16 -23.77 4.78
C GLU A 681 -6.96 -23.07 4.14
N GLN A 682 -6.47 -23.60 3.03
CA GLN A 682 -5.41 -22.98 2.23
C GLN A 682 -6.05 -22.13 1.11
N ASN A 683 -5.75 -20.83 1.09
CA ASN A 683 -6.35 -19.88 0.15
C ASN A 683 -5.34 -19.34 -0.86
N TRP A 684 -5.84 -18.96 -2.05
CA TRP A 684 -5.06 -18.42 -3.16
C TRP A 684 -5.86 -17.33 -3.90
N HIS A 685 -5.34 -16.12 -3.94
CA HIS A 685 -6.01 -14.90 -4.38
C HIS A 685 -5.43 -14.36 -5.67
N PHE A 686 -6.31 -13.85 -6.53
CA PHE A 686 -6.02 -13.40 -7.89
C PHE A 686 -6.64 -12.01 -8.12
N LEU A 687 -6.23 -11.35 -9.20
CA LEU A 687 -6.89 -10.13 -9.65
C LEU A 687 -8.35 -10.40 -10.07
N PRO A 688 -9.27 -9.41 -9.96
CA PRO A 688 -10.69 -9.60 -10.28
C PRO A 688 -11.00 -10.12 -11.68
N ASP A 689 -10.12 -9.82 -12.66
CA ASP A 689 -10.24 -10.23 -14.06
C ASP A 689 -9.63 -11.60 -14.37
N ALA A 690 -9.25 -12.36 -13.33
CA ALA A 690 -8.62 -13.68 -13.47
C ALA A 690 -9.49 -14.75 -14.11
N ASN A 691 -10.82 -14.55 -14.22
CA ASN A 691 -11.77 -15.53 -14.80
C ASN A 691 -11.54 -16.94 -14.24
N LEU A 692 -11.40 -17.02 -12.92
CA LEU A 692 -10.98 -18.22 -12.21
C LEU A 692 -11.95 -19.38 -12.42
N THR A 693 -11.40 -20.55 -12.74
CA THR A 693 -12.17 -21.81 -12.79
C THR A 693 -11.45 -22.92 -12.06
N GLN A 694 -12.18 -23.95 -11.66
CA GLN A 694 -11.64 -25.08 -10.92
C GLN A 694 -12.02 -26.41 -11.59
N ALA A 695 -11.03 -27.28 -11.79
CA ALA A 695 -11.20 -28.58 -12.42
C ALA A 695 -11.92 -29.57 -11.50
N GLY A 696 -12.79 -30.42 -12.08
CA GLY A 696 -13.59 -31.38 -11.31
C GLY A 696 -12.77 -32.45 -10.57
N THR A 697 -11.81 -33.07 -11.25
CA THR A 697 -11.03 -34.21 -10.71
C THR A 697 -9.75 -33.79 -10.03
N SER A 698 -8.89 -33.01 -10.70
CA SER A 698 -7.61 -32.55 -10.12
C SER A 698 -7.76 -31.45 -9.09
N LYS A 699 -8.95 -30.83 -9.00
CA LYS A 699 -9.22 -29.63 -8.18
C LYS A 699 -8.28 -28.46 -8.50
N ALA A 700 -7.57 -28.50 -9.63
CA ALA A 700 -6.69 -27.43 -10.06
C ALA A 700 -7.50 -26.15 -10.31
N ALA A 701 -7.13 -25.04 -9.68
CA ALA A 701 -7.67 -23.73 -9.97
C ALA A 701 -6.80 -23.05 -11.03
N VAL A 702 -7.41 -22.54 -12.10
CA VAL A 702 -6.70 -21.96 -13.25
C VAL A 702 -7.25 -20.58 -13.59
N THR A 703 -6.37 -19.62 -13.79
CA THR A 703 -6.71 -18.30 -14.30
C THR A 703 -6.86 -18.31 -15.83
N ARG A 704 -7.67 -17.38 -16.35
CA ARG A 704 -7.86 -17.09 -17.77
C ARG A 704 -7.91 -15.58 -18.01
N PHE A 705 -6.82 -14.90 -17.68
CA PHE A 705 -6.62 -13.52 -18.06
C PHE A 705 -6.72 -13.37 -19.58
N GLY A 706 -7.32 -12.27 -20.05
CA GLY A 706 -7.44 -12.02 -21.49
C GLY A 706 -6.10 -11.74 -22.19
N SER A 707 -5.04 -11.43 -21.43
CA SER A 707 -3.67 -11.20 -21.92
C SER A 707 -2.62 -11.40 -20.83
N GLY A 708 -1.40 -11.76 -21.23
CA GLY A 708 -0.28 -12.03 -20.33
C GLY A 708 -0.30 -13.44 -19.73
N ALA A 709 0.56 -13.67 -18.74
CA ALA A 709 0.68 -14.96 -18.09
C ALA A 709 -0.58 -15.38 -17.31
N ASN A 710 -0.73 -16.69 -17.16
CA ASN A 710 -1.71 -17.34 -16.29
C ASN A 710 -1.01 -18.29 -15.32
N ILE A 711 -1.76 -18.74 -14.31
CA ILE A 711 -1.28 -19.68 -13.30
C ILE A 711 -2.27 -20.83 -13.10
N ALA A 712 -1.72 -22.02 -12.88
CA ALA A 712 -2.43 -23.17 -12.33
C ALA A 712 -1.99 -23.42 -10.89
N VAL A 713 -2.97 -23.47 -9.97
CA VAL A 713 -2.79 -23.85 -8.57
C VAL A 713 -3.32 -25.27 -8.40
N VAL A 714 -2.43 -26.22 -8.13
CA VAL A 714 -2.73 -27.66 -8.21
C VAL A 714 -2.43 -28.30 -6.87
N PRO A 715 -3.45 -28.72 -6.11
CA PRO A 715 -3.21 -29.39 -4.85
C PRO A 715 -2.82 -30.85 -5.05
N ALA A 716 -1.97 -31.37 -4.18
CA ALA A 716 -1.81 -32.81 -3.98
C ALA A 716 -2.99 -33.39 -3.18
N ASP A 717 -3.27 -34.67 -3.39
CA ASP A 717 -4.39 -35.41 -2.77
C ASP A 717 -5.76 -34.71 -2.96
N PRO A 718 -6.17 -34.40 -4.21
CA PRO A 718 -7.44 -33.73 -4.48
C PRO A 718 -8.66 -34.46 -3.89
N GLU A 719 -8.56 -35.76 -3.64
CA GLU A 719 -9.57 -36.59 -3.01
C GLU A 719 -9.68 -36.41 -1.47
N LYS A 720 -8.68 -35.83 -0.82
CA LYS A 720 -8.63 -35.63 0.65
C LYS A 720 -9.00 -34.22 1.09
N LEU A 721 -9.47 -33.39 0.16
CA LEU A 721 -9.85 -32.01 0.43
C LEU A 721 -11.15 -31.64 -0.28
N THR A 722 -11.81 -30.62 0.22
CA THR A 722 -12.86 -29.92 -0.51
C THR A 722 -12.23 -28.71 -1.17
N ALA A 723 -12.56 -28.49 -2.44
CA ALA A 723 -12.05 -27.36 -3.21
C ALA A 723 -13.22 -26.48 -3.65
N SER A 724 -13.06 -25.16 -3.58
CA SER A 724 -14.07 -24.22 -4.04
C SER A 724 -13.46 -22.99 -4.72
N VAL A 725 -14.27 -22.33 -5.55
CA VAL A 725 -14.03 -20.95 -6.00
C VAL A 725 -14.94 -20.05 -5.19
N ALA A 726 -14.36 -19.37 -4.20
CA ALA A 726 -15.08 -18.58 -3.22
C ALA A 726 -15.16 -17.10 -3.63
N ASN A 727 -16.09 -16.36 -3.01
CA ASN A 727 -16.25 -14.93 -3.22
C ASN A 727 -15.44 -14.17 -2.18
N GLY A 728 -14.58 -13.26 -2.63
CA GLY A 728 -13.86 -12.34 -1.76
C GLY A 728 -13.91 -10.91 -2.33
N TYR A 729 -12.98 -10.10 -1.87
CA TYR A 729 -12.84 -8.71 -2.29
C TYR A 729 -11.42 -8.45 -2.78
N TYR A 730 -11.26 -7.40 -3.57
CA TYR A 730 -9.97 -6.85 -3.97
C TYR A 730 -10.04 -5.33 -3.92
N SER A 731 -9.01 -4.71 -3.36
CA SER A 731 -8.85 -3.28 -3.21
C SER A 731 -7.53 -2.86 -3.84
N GLN A 732 -7.61 -2.32 -5.05
CA GLN A 732 -6.44 -1.80 -5.77
C GLN A 732 -5.81 -0.59 -5.06
N GLU A 733 -6.65 0.22 -4.44
CA GLU A 733 -6.27 1.41 -3.66
C GLU A 733 -7.33 1.70 -2.59
N PHE A 734 -6.97 2.53 -1.60
CA PHE A 734 -7.90 2.97 -0.57
C PHE A 734 -9.16 3.61 -1.16
N TYR A 735 -10.30 3.31 -0.53
CA TYR A 735 -11.65 3.71 -0.91
C TYR A 735 -12.15 3.15 -2.25
N ARG A 736 -11.44 2.19 -2.84
CA ARG A 736 -11.92 1.37 -3.95
C ARG A 736 -11.97 -0.10 -3.55
N VAL A 737 -13.08 -0.76 -3.85
CA VAL A 737 -13.25 -2.20 -3.61
C VAL A 737 -14.13 -2.80 -4.69
N SER A 738 -13.72 -3.98 -5.16
CA SER A 738 -14.47 -4.81 -6.11
C SER A 738 -14.61 -6.22 -5.57
N SER A 739 -15.65 -6.93 -5.99
CA SER A 739 -15.73 -8.37 -5.79
C SER A 739 -14.62 -9.09 -6.56
N ALA A 740 -14.03 -10.10 -5.94
CA ALA A 740 -13.02 -10.96 -6.55
C ALA A 740 -13.31 -12.43 -6.23
N LYS A 741 -12.63 -13.34 -6.93
CA LYS A 741 -12.70 -14.78 -6.68
C LYS A 741 -11.34 -15.27 -6.21
N TYR A 742 -11.36 -16.18 -5.23
CA TYR A 742 -10.16 -16.88 -4.77
C TYR A 742 -10.41 -18.39 -4.77
N ALA A 743 -9.33 -19.17 -4.82
CA ALA A 743 -9.39 -20.62 -4.67
C ALA A 743 -9.19 -20.98 -3.20
N SER A 744 -10.06 -21.86 -2.68
CA SER A 744 -9.99 -22.37 -1.30
C SER A 744 -9.90 -23.89 -1.32
N TYR A 745 -8.99 -24.42 -0.50
CA TYR A 745 -8.76 -25.85 -0.29
C TYR A 745 -8.87 -26.19 1.19
N VAL A 746 -9.90 -26.95 1.56
CA VAL A 746 -10.25 -27.24 2.96
C VAL A 746 -9.99 -28.70 3.31
N LYS A 747 -9.33 -28.94 4.45
CA LYS A 747 -9.20 -30.24 5.10
C LYS A 747 -9.79 -30.17 6.51
N ASN A 748 -10.65 -31.12 6.84
CA ASN A 748 -11.18 -31.31 8.21
C ASN A 748 -10.58 -32.60 8.77
N VAL A 749 -9.50 -32.49 9.54
CA VAL A 749 -8.70 -33.65 9.96
C VAL A 749 -8.21 -33.50 11.39
N ALA A 750 -8.11 -34.63 12.09
CA ALA A 750 -7.45 -34.72 13.39
C ALA A 750 -5.96 -35.03 13.25
N GLY A 751 -5.15 -34.46 14.15
CA GLY A 751 -3.70 -34.64 14.13
C GLY A 751 -3.00 -33.85 13.03
N ARG A 752 -1.73 -34.22 12.77
CA ARG A 752 -0.85 -33.50 11.85
C ARG A 752 -1.31 -33.66 10.39
N THR A 753 -1.16 -32.61 9.61
CA THR A 753 -1.49 -32.63 8.18
C THR A 753 -0.55 -31.76 7.36
N THR A 754 -0.70 -31.82 6.05
CA THR A 754 0.08 -31.03 5.09
C THR A 754 -0.81 -30.50 3.97
N PHE A 755 -0.38 -29.42 3.34
CA PHE A 755 -0.76 -29.09 1.97
C PHE A 755 0.51 -29.08 1.12
N ASP A 756 0.53 -29.87 0.05
CA ASP A 756 1.55 -29.75 -0.98
C ASP A 756 0.86 -29.23 -2.24
N THR A 757 1.32 -28.11 -2.74
CA THR A 757 0.68 -27.37 -3.83
C THR A 757 1.72 -27.01 -4.88
N LEU A 758 1.43 -27.32 -6.15
CA LEU A 758 2.17 -26.81 -7.28
C LEU A 758 1.53 -25.51 -7.75
N LEU A 759 2.37 -24.49 -7.88
CA LEU A 759 2.08 -23.27 -8.60
C LEU A 759 2.83 -23.34 -9.93
N LEU A 760 2.09 -23.36 -11.03
CA LEU A 760 2.64 -23.46 -12.37
C LEU A 760 2.24 -22.22 -13.17
N SER A 761 3.18 -21.30 -13.39
CA SER A 761 2.97 -20.17 -14.28
C SER A 761 3.15 -20.58 -15.74
N SER A 762 2.46 -19.89 -16.63
CA SER A 762 2.54 -20.06 -18.08
C SER A 762 2.43 -18.69 -18.73
N PRO A 763 3.27 -18.37 -19.74
CA PRO A 763 3.18 -17.10 -20.48
C PRO A 763 1.89 -16.97 -21.30
N SER A 764 1.11 -18.05 -21.39
CA SER A 764 -0.12 -18.14 -22.17
C SER A 764 -1.25 -18.76 -21.34
N ALA A 765 -2.02 -19.69 -21.88
CA ALA A 765 -3.06 -20.39 -21.14
C ALA A 765 -2.45 -21.19 -19.98
N ALA A 766 -3.13 -21.18 -18.83
CA ALA A 766 -2.77 -22.06 -17.72
C ALA A 766 -2.94 -23.53 -18.14
N ASP A 767 -1.96 -24.35 -17.75
CA ASP A 767 -2.05 -25.79 -17.96
C ASP A 767 -3.12 -26.39 -17.04
N SER A 768 -4.25 -26.76 -17.63
CA SER A 768 -5.35 -27.42 -16.92
C SER A 768 -5.23 -28.96 -16.90
N ALA A 769 -4.28 -29.51 -17.64
CA ALA A 769 -4.02 -30.95 -17.75
C ALA A 769 -3.03 -31.45 -16.70
N VAL A 770 -2.26 -30.56 -16.06
CA VAL A 770 -1.30 -30.91 -15.00
C VAL A 770 -1.94 -31.73 -13.87
N ARG A 771 -1.27 -32.80 -13.43
CA ARG A 771 -1.71 -33.67 -12.33
C ARG A 771 -0.58 -33.96 -11.36
N ILE A 772 -0.94 -34.16 -10.10
CA ILE A 772 -0.01 -34.55 -9.04
C ILE A 772 -0.49 -35.88 -8.46
N ASN A 773 0.41 -36.86 -8.40
CA ASN A 773 0.20 -38.10 -7.66
C ASN A 773 1.19 -38.17 -6.50
N ARG A 774 0.70 -38.45 -5.29
CA ARG A 774 1.58 -38.64 -4.14
C ARG A 774 2.30 -39.99 -4.23
N LEU A 775 3.62 -39.95 -4.02
CA LEU A 775 4.45 -41.14 -3.91
C LEU A 775 4.66 -41.49 -2.44
N ALA A 776 4.64 -42.79 -2.12
CA ALA A 776 4.98 -43.27 -0.79
C ALA A 776 6.47 -43.04 -0.49
N VAL A 777 6.78 -42.63 0.74
CA VAL A 777 8.14 -42.46 1.26
C VAL A 777 8.37 -43.49 2.37
N GLY A 778 8.66 -44.73 1.97
CA GLY A 778 8.71 -45.85 2.91
C GLY A 778 7.41 -45.96 3.73
N THR A 779 7.52 -45.96 5.06
CA THR A 779 6.38 -46.00 6.00
C THR A 779 6.04 -44.62 6.60
N LEU A 780 6.69 -43.55 6.15
CA LEU A 780 6.50 -42.22 6.71
C LEU A 780 5.18 -41.60 6.23
N THR A 781 4.54 -40.87 7.14
CA THR A 781 3.38 -40.05 6.84
C THR A 781 3.81 -38.76 6.13
N PRO A 782 2.93 -38.16 5.29
CA PRO A 782 3.24 -36.94 4.53
C PRO A 782 3.73 -35.76 5.37
N ASP A 783 3.31 -35.64 6.63
CA ASP A 783 3.77 -34.59 7.54
C ASP A 783 5.24 -34.75 7.94
N LEU A 784 5.83 -35.94 7.84
CA LEU A 784 7.26 -36.16 8.11
C LEU A 784 8.10 -36.09 6.83
N ALA A 785 7.54 -36.58 5.73
CA ALA A 785 8.16 -36.56 4.41
C ALA A 785 7.11 -36.67 3.30
N THR A 786 7.23 -35.84 2.27
CA THR A 786 6.36 -35.84 1.10
C THR A 786 7.18 -36.16 -0.16
N ALA A 787 6.57 -36.88 -1.09
CA ALA A 787 7.08 -37.05 -2.44
C ALA A 787 5.93 -36.99 -3.45
N LEU A 788 6.14 -36.32 -4.58
CA LEU A 788 5.13 -36.08 -5.60
C LEU A 788 5.67 -36.49 -6.98
N ASP A 789 4.81 -37.16 -7.75
CA ASP A 789 4.93 -37.36 -9.19
C ASP A 789 4.05 -36.33 -9.90
N ILE A 790 4.68 -35.41 -10.62
CA ILE A 790 4.01 -34.31 -11.32
C ILE A 790 3.98 -34.64 -12.81
N ARG A 791 2.80 -34.60 -13.41
CA ARG A 791 2.58 -34.83 -14.84
C ARG A 791 2.11 -33.54 -15.47
N PHE A 792 2.92 -32.96 -16.34
CA PHE A 792 2.61 -31.73 -17.06
C PHE A 792 1.79 -32.04 -18.32
N GLY A 793 1.01 -31.07 -18.79
CA GLY A 793 0.14 -31.21 -19.96
C GLY A 793 0.88 -31.36 -21.28
N ASP A 794 2.13 -30.92 -21.35
CA ASP A 794 3.04 -31.08 -22.50
C ASP A 794 3.69 -32.48 -22.56
N GLY A 795 3.38 -33.36 -21.61
CA GLY A 795 3.97 -34.69 -21.49
C GLY A 795 5.25 -34.74 -20.64
N GLY A 796 5.74 -33.60 -20.15
CA GLY A 796 6.82 -33.52 -19.18
C GLY A 796 6.47 -34.17 -17.84
N ARG A 797 7.51 -34.50 -17.06
CA ARG A 797 7.33 -35.12 -15.74
C ARG A 797 8.28 -34.52 -14.71
N GLY A 798 7.75 -34.15 -13.54
CA GLY A 798 8.52 -33.72 -12.38
C GLY A 798 8.45 -34.75 -11.25
N THR A 799 9.51 -34.88 -10.46
CA THR A 799 9.48 -35.59 -9.17
C THR A 799 9.98 -34.67 -8.08
N TYR A 800 9.15 -34.41 -7.08
CA TYR A 800 9.50 -33.58 -5.92
C TYR A 800 9.55 -34.43 -4.66
N TYR A 801 10.48 -34.12 -3.76
CA TYR A 801 10.60 -34.69 -2.43
C TYR A 801 10.95 -33.62 -1.42
N LYS A 802 10.35 -33.68 -0.24
CA LYS A 802 10.70 -32.86 0.91
C LYS A 802 10.62 -33.67 2.21
N SER A 803 11.57 -33.43 3.12
CA SER A 803 11.61 -34.01 4.46
C SER A 803 11.64 -32.95 5.55
N TRP A 804 10.74 -33.09 6.54
CA TRP A 804 10.81 -32.38 7.82
C TRP A 804 11.51 -33.19 8.91
N ALA A 805 11.50 -34.53 8.80
CA ALA A 805 12.18 -35.42 9.72
C ALA A 805 13.72 -35.39 9.56
N SER A 806 14.44 -36.05 10.49
CA SER A 806 15.90 -36.20 10.45
C SER A 806 16.40 -36.75 9.11
N LYS A 807 17.60 -36.34 8.73
CA LYS A 807 18.23 -36.74 7.47
C LYS A 807 18.39 -38.26 7.44
N ALA A 808 17.93 -38.89 6.37
CA ALA A 808 17.98 -40.34 6.20
C ALA A 808 17.89 -40.67 4.71
N ASN A 809 18.48 -41.79 4.30
CA ASN A 809 18.34 -42.30 2.95
C ASN A 809 16.92 -42.85 2.75
N ARG A 810 16.11 -42.23 1.87
CA ARG A 810 14.71 -42.59 1.67
C ARG A 810 14.41 -42.91 0.21
N ALA A 811 13.59 -43.93 0.00
CA ALA A 811 13.10 -44.32 -1.31
C ALA A 811 11.69 -43.76 -1.57
N PHE A 812 11.45 -43.28 -2.79
CA PHE A 812 10.15 -42.81 -3.27
C PHE A 812 10.08 -42.93 -4.79
N GLY A 813 9.04 -43.59 -5.30
CA GLY A 813 8.98 -43.95 -6.72
C GLY A 813 10.23 -44.72 -7.17
N SER A 814 10.89 -44.25 -8.23
CA SER A 814 12.16 -44.80 -8.71
C SER A 814 13.40 -44.24 -8.03
N TYR A 815 13.25 -43.29 -7.11
CA TYR A 815 14.36 -42.52 -6.55
C TYR A 815 14.75 -42.99 -5.16
N THR A 816 16.01 -42.80 -4.82
CA THR A 816 16.51 -42.84 -3.44
C THR A 816 17.35 -41.59 -3.21
N PHE A 817 17.08 -40.88 -2.11
CA PHE A 817 17.75 -39.64 -1.78
C PHE A 817 17.94 -39.53 -0.27
N ASP A 818 19.09 -39.01 0.14
CA ASP A 818 19.48 -38.88 1.54
C ASP A 818 19.29 -37.49 2.12
N GLY A 819 18.85 -36.51 1.33
CA GLY A 819 18.75 -35.13 1.78
C GLY A 819 17.35 -34.66 2.17
N LYS A 820 17.16 -33.33 2.12
CA LYS A 820 15.96 -32.65 2.62
C LYS A 820 15.01 -32.21 1.53
N ILE A 821 15.51 -31.76 0.38
CA ILE A 821 14.69 -31.43 -0.79
C ILE A 821 15.36 -31.99 -2.04
N LEU A 822 14.55 -32.59 -2.92
CA LEU A 822 14.96 -32.97 -4.27
C LEU A 822 13.82 -32.58 -5.22
N TYR A 823 14.17 -31.95 -6.33
CA TYR A 823 13.32 -31.86 -7.50
C TYR A 823 14.06 -32.42 -8.70
N VAL A 824 13.39 -33.24 -9.51
CA VAL A 824 13.94 -33.79 -10.76
C VAL A 824 12.93 -33.53 -11.87
N GLN A 825 13.38 -32.89 -12.95
CA GLN A 825 12.63 -32.76 -14.19
C GLN A 825 13.09 -33.85 -15.17
N ASP A 826 12.15 -34.61 -15.67
CA ASP A 826 12.33 -35.54 -16.79
C ASP A 826 11.79 -34.91 -18.08
N THR A 827 12.48 -35.18 -19.17
CA THR A 827 11.96 -34.97 -20.53
C THR A 827 10.77 -35.89 -20.82
N PRO A 828 9.94 -35.62 -21.85
CA PRO A 828 8.82 -36.48 -22.22
C PRO A 828 9.19 -37.94 -22.54
N ASN A 829 10.45 -38.20 -22.94
CA ASN A 829 10.95 -39.56 -23.20
C ASN A 829 11.48 -40.28 -21.95
N GLY A 830 11.44 -39.62 -20.78
CA GLY A 830 11.80 -40.19 -19.48
C GLY A 830 13.26 -40.00 -19.05
N ALA A 831 14.10 -39.35 -19.86
CA ALA A 831 15.47 -38.99 -19.48
C ALA A 831 15.48 -37.77 -18.54
N VAL A 832 16.43 -37.74 -17.59
CA VAL A 832 16.62 -36.61 -16.66
C VAL A 832 17.08 -35.37 -17.44
N GLN A 833 16.32 -34.30 -17.33
CA GLN A 833 16.63 -32.99 -17.92
C GLN A 833 17.39 -32.10 -16.93
N SER A 834 16.93 -32.06 -15.68
CA SER A 834 17.55 -31.30 -14.61
C SER A 834 17.18 -31.87 -13.24
N PHE A 835 17.95 -31.50 -12.22
CA PHE A 835 17.55 -31.67 -10.84
C PHE A 835 18.16 -30.62 -9.93
N SER A 836 17.44 -30.34 -8.85
CA SER A 836 17.83 -29.41 -7.78
C SER A 836 17.72 -30.12 -6.45
N LEU A 837 18.71 -29.94 -5.57
CA LEU A 837 18.70 -30.57 -4.25
C LEU A 837 19.22 -29.65 -3.13
N TYR A 838 18.75 -29.95 -1.93
CA TYR A 838 19.16 -29.31 -0.69
C TYR A 838 19.51 -30.35 0.37
N ASP A 839 20.66 -30.14 1.03
CA ASP A 839 21.22 -30.96 2.11
C ASP A 839 21.32 -32.43 1.73
N GLY A 840 21.87 -32.76 0.55
CA GLY A 840 21.94 -34.11 0.01
C GLY A 840 23.32 -34.51 -0.48
N SER A 841 23.70 -35.78 -0.30
CA SER A 841 24.99 -36.33 -0.75
C SER A 841 24.82 -37.41 -1.83
N THR A 842 23.68 -38.09 -1.86
CA THR A 842 23.46 -39.18 -2.83
C THR A 842 22.06 -39.10 -3.42
N VAL A 843 21.98 -39.10 -4.76
CA VAL A 843 20.73 -39.31 -5.50
C VAL A 843 20.88 -40.56 -6.35
N LYS A 844 19.94 -41.50 -6.26
CA LYS A 844 19.87 -42.68 -7.12
C LYS A 844 18.52 -42.76 -7.83
N ARG A 845 18.51 -43.28 -9.07
CA ARG A 845 17.30 -43.63 -9.82
C ARG A 845 17.41 -45.06 -10.34
N GLY A 846 16.48 -45.93 -9.95
CA GLY A 846 16.51 -47.35 -10.32
C GLY A 846 17.82 -48.04 -9.91
N GLY A 847 18.38 -47.65 -8.76
CA GLY A 847 19.67 -48.15 -8.26
C GLY A 847 20.92 -47.48 -8.85
N LYS A 848 20.81 -46.79 -10.00
CA LYS A 848 21.93 -46.04 -10.62
C LYS A 848 22.18 -44.74 -9.88
N VAL A 849 23.44 -44.41 -9.61
CA VAL A 849 23.86 -43.16 -8.98
C VAL A 849 23.74 -42.03 -10.00
N LEU A 850 23.02 -40.97 -9.63
CA LEU A 850 22.95 -39.72 -10.40
C LEU A 850 23.86 -38.65 -9.80
N ILE A 851 23.89 -38.57 -8.47
CA ILE A 851 24.77 -37.71 -7.69
C ILE A 851 25.45 -38.55 -6.62
N SER A 852 26.75 -38.35 -6.45
CA SER A 852 27.52 -38.81 -5.29
C SER A 852 28.50 -37.73 -4.86
N SER A 853 28.39 -37.30 -3.62
CA SER A 853 29.27 -36.32 -3.01
C SER A 853 29.80 -36.87 -1.67
N PRO A 854 31.08 -36.64 -1.33
CA PRO A 854 31.63 -37.06 -0.04
C PRO A 854 31.01 -36.30 1.15
N VAL A 855 30.43 -35.12 0.89
CA VAL A 855 29.75 -34.28 1.87
C VAL A 855 28.34 -33.91 1.38
N ALA A 856 27.48 -33.51 2.31
CA ALA A 856 26.16 -32.99 1.97
C ALA A 856 26.29 -31.68 1.17
N VAL A 857 25.61 -31.59 0.03
CA VAL A 857 25.57 -30.38 -0.78
C VAL A 857 24.29 -29.60 -0.47
N ASN A 858 24.46 -28.33 -0.13
CA ASN A 858 23.38 -27.49 0.41
C ASN A 858 22.67 -26.62 -0.64
N ASN A 859 23.05 -26.65 -1.92
CA ASN A 859 22.42 -25.80 -2.95
C ASN A 859 22.76 -26.22 -4.38
N LEU A 860 22.69 -27.52 -4.70
CA LEU A 860 23.09 -28.01 -6.02
C LEU A 860 21.93 -27.97 -7.01
N ALA A 861 22.15 -27.40 -8.18
CA ALA A 861 21.33 -27.59 -9.36
C ALA A 861 22.19 -28.12 -10.52
N VAL A 862 21.63 -29.06 -11.28
CA VAL A 862 22.26 -29.64 -12.47
C VAL A 862 21.28 -29.58 -13.61
N THR A 863 21.75 -29.14 -14.78
CA THR A 863 20.97 -29.15 -16.02
C THR A 863 21.79 -29.78 -17.14
N TYR A 864 21.15 -30.66 -17.90
CA TYR A 864 21.72 -31.31 -19.09
C TYR A 864 21.26 -30.54 -20.33
N ASP A 865 22.20 -29.86 -21.00
CA ASP A 865 21.95 -29.09 -22.22
C ASP A 865 22.79 -29.64 -23.38
N GLY A 866 22.21 -30.58 -24.12
CA GLY A 866 22.93 -31.30 -25.17
C GLY A 866 24.16 -32.05 -24.63
N SER A 867 25.36 -31.66 -25.07
CA SER A 867 26.63 -32.20 -24.58
C SER A 867 27.26 -31.39 -23.45
N THR A 868 26.58 -30.36 -22.95
CA THR A 868 27.08 -29.48 -21.89
C THR A 868 26.36 -29.78 -20.58
N LEU A 869 27.13 -30.01 -19.52
CA LEU A 869 26.64 -30.15 -18.15
C LEU A 869 26.72 -28.80 -17.45
N ARG A 870 25.60 -28.27 -16.98
CA ARG A 870 25.59 -27.05 -16.16
C ARG A 870 25.42 -27.44 -14.70
N ILE A 871 26.31 -26.95 -13.84
CA ILE A 871 26.32 -27.15 -12.40
C ILE A 871 26.23 -25.77 -11.76
N ASP A 872 25.19 -25.53 -10.99
CA ASP A 872 25.00 -24.26 -10.29
C ASP A 872 24.86 -24.51 -8.78
N GLY A 873 25.49 -23.66 -7.99
CA GLY A 873 25.44 -23.72 -6.53
C GLY A 873 26.37 -22.71 -5.87
N ASN A 874 25.86 -22.02 -4.86
CA ASN A 874 26.62 -21.00 -4.16
C ASN A 874 27.71 -21.65 -3.28
N GLY A 875 28.94 -21.14 -3.38
CA GLY A 875 30.10 -21.68 -2.66
C GLY A 875 30.69 -22.97 -3.25
N LEU A 876 30.20 -23.46 -4.39
CA LEU A 876 30.84 -24.56 -5.11
C LEU A 876 32.15 -24.09 -5.76
N THR A 877 33.18 -24.93 -5.68
CA THR A 877 34.50 -24.67 -6.28
C THR A 877 34.82 -25.69 -7.36
N ALA A 878 35.59 -25.30 -8.38
CA ALA A 878 36.00 -26.23 -9.43
C ALA A 878 36.92 -27.32 -8.87
N SER A 879 36.61 -28.59 -9.11
CA SER A 879 37.41 -29.72 -8.65
C SER A 879 37.22 -30.96 -9.51
N THR A 880 38.33 -31.58 -9.90
CA THR A 880 38.37 -32.85 -10.65
C THR A 880 38.78 -34.04 -9.79
N ASP A 881 38.96 -33.84 -8.48
CA ASP A 881 39.37 -34.89 -7.53
C ASP A 881 38.13 -35.69 -7.08
N ALA A 882 38.04 -36.95 -7.49
CA ALA A 882 36.89 -37.80 -7.17
C ALA A 882 36.71 -38.08 -5.66
N THR A 883 37.72 -37.83 -4.83
CA THR A 883 37.63 -38.00 -3.37
C THR A 883 37.02 -36.79 -2.66
N LYS A 884 36.96 -35.64 -3.34
CA LYS A 884 36.45 -34.35 -2.81
C LYS A 884 35.27 -33.82 -3.62
N GLY A 885 35.21 -34.18 -4.89
CA GLY A 885 34.27 -33.65 -5.86
C GLY A 885 32.90 -34.32 -5.82
N ILE A 886 31.93 -33.59 -6.35
CA ILE A 886 30.57 -34.02 -6.61
C ILE A 886 30.60 -34.76 -7.95
N GLY A 887 30.36 -36.07 -7.90
CA GLY A 887 30.18 -36.91 -9.07
C GLY A 887 28.77 -36.79 -9.63
N VAL A 888 28.65 -36.36 -10.89
CA VAL A 888 27.37 -36.17 -11.60
C VAL A 888 27.28 -37.15 -12.78
N ALA A 889 26.21 -37.94 -12.87
CA ALA A 889 26.05 -38.94 -13.93
C ALA A 889 25.82 -38.29 -15.30
N ALA A 890 26.87 -38.24 -16.12
CA ALA A 890 26.90 -37.47 -17.36
C ALA A 890 27.83 -38.13 -18.41
N PRO A 891 27.55 -39.38 -18.86
CA PRO A 891 28.48 -40.16 -19.67
C PRO A 891 28.72 -39.60 -21.09
N ASN A 892 27.95 -38.61 -21.54
CA ASN A 892 28.06 -38.08 -22.90
C ASN A 892 28.50 -36.61 -22.95
N VAL A 893 28.84 -35.98 -21.82
CA VAL A 893 29.14 -34.54 -21.80
C VAL A 893 30.57 -34.24 -22.25
N THR A 894 30.72 -33.24 -23.08
CA THR A 894 32.00 -32.77 -23.64
C THR A 894 32.46 -31.47 -22.98
N GLU A 895 31.54 -30.77 -22.31
CA GLU A 895 31.76 -29.50 -21.63
C GLU A 895 31.06 -29.49 -20.27
N VAL A 896 31.68 -28.82 -19.28
CA VAL A 896 31.05 -28.55 -17.98
C VAL A 896 31.15 -27.06 -17.67
N VAL A 897 30.02 -26.47 -17.28
CA VAL A 897 29.90 -25.07 -16.85
C VAL A 897 29.51 -25.05 -15.37
N LEU A 898 30.34 -24.44 -14.53
CA LEU A 898 30.10 -24.24 -13.11
C LEU A 898 29.79 -22.76 -12.83
N ASN A 899 28.60 -22.45 -12.32
CA ASN A 899 28.15 -21.08 -12.02
C ASN A 899 28.40 -20.11 -13.19
N GLY A 900 28.05 -20.53 -14.40
CA GLY A 900 28.25 -19.75 -15.63
C GLY A 900 29.67 -19.74 -16.20
N THR A 901 30.65 -20.39 -15.56
CA THR A 901 32.05 -20.43 -16.01
C THR A 901 32.44 -21.83 -16.50
N GLY A 902 33.05 -21.94 -17.68
CA GLY A 902 33.56 -23.22 -18.18
C GLY A 902 34.70 -23.78 -17.31
N VAL A 903 34.65 -25.06 -16.97
CA VAL A 903 35.62 -25.73 -16.08
C VAL A 903 36.12 -27.05 -16.65
N SER A 904 37.31 -27.47 -16.22
CA SER A 904 37.83 -28.82 -16.51
C SER A 904 37.09 -29.88 -15.70
N PHE A 905 37.03 -31.10 -16.23
CA PHE A 905 36.40 -32.23 -15.54
C PHE A 905 37.16 -33.54 -15.78
N THR A 906 36.99 -34.49 -14.87
CA THR A 906 37.44 -35.88 -15.02
C THR A 906 36.25 -36.82 -14.98
N ARG A 907 36.44 -38.05 -15.45
CA ARG A 907 35.42 -39.10 -15.45
C ARG A 907 35.87 -40.32 -14.66
N ASN A 908 34.95 -40.89 -13.91
CA ASN A 908 35.09 -42.21 -13.30
C ASN A 908 33.81 -43.01 -13.58
N GLY A 909 33.89 -43.92 -14.56
CA GLY A 909 32.70 -44.57 -15.12
C GLY A 909 31.74 -43.54 -15.73
N ASP A 910 30.48 -43.58 -15.29
CA ASP A 910 29.42 -42.66 -15.76
C ASP A 910 29.44 -41.30 -15.05
N LEU A 911 30.23 -41.14 -13.98
CA LEU A 911 30.27 -39.91 -13.18
C LEU A 911 31.34 -38.94 -13.66
N VAL A 912 30.95 -37.67 -13.78
CA VAL A 912 31.78 -36.51 -14.09
C VAL A 912 32.05 -35.73 -12.82
N TYR A 913 33.32 -35.34 -12.61
CA TYR A 913 33.76 -34.54 -11.47
C TYR A 913 34.34 -33.21 -11.97
N ALA A 914 33.65 -32.12 -11.65
CA ALA A 914 34.03 -30.77 -12.04
C ALA A 914 33.83 -29.73 -10.93
N ALA A 915 33.11 -30.10 -9.86
CA ALA A 915 32.76 -29.22 -8.76
C ALA A 915 32.94 -29.95 -7.41
N ALA A 916 33.23 -29.21 -6.35
CA ALA A 916 33.23 -29.67 -4.97
C ALA A 916 32.42 -28.72 -4.09
N ALA A 917 31.77 -29.26 -3.07
CA ALA A 917 31.23 -28.48 -1.97
C ALA A 917 32.33 -28.28 -0.91
N ASN A 918 32.37 -27.09 -0.31
CA ASN A 918 33.31 -26.78 0.76
C ASN A 918 32.90 -27.40 2.10
#